data_AF-A0A167XTA4-F1
#
_entry.id   AF-A0A167XTA4-F1
#
_cell.length_a   1.000
_cell.length_b   1.000
_cell.length_c   1.000
_cell.angle_alpha   90.00
_cell.angle_beta   90.00
_cell.angle_gamma   90.00
#
_symmetry.space_group_name_H-M   'P 1'
#
loop_
_entity.id
_entity.type
_entity.pdbx_description
1 polymer ?
#
loop_
_entity_poly.entity_id
_entity_poly.type
_entity_poly.pdbx_seq_one_letter_code
_entity_poly.pdbx_strand_id
1 'polypeptide(L)'
;MHKVTYADHYTDGSPSWNINATWLKRVSEVIDMATSRGFYVVTNMHHDSWKWADVTKSNANISMIQEKFYASWLQIGRALACKPSTVAFEPLNEPPADTAEDGAQINKLNSLFLRAMSRTGGYNSQRVVTLVGGGEDAVKTANWFVRPRNISNPWAIQYHYYSPSQDNFIFSAWGKTIWGSDADKAALASDLGMIRGNFSDVPLLIGEYGASPTNCEAAARWRYTDYLVRTARALNTTTMLWDNGADDLDRPSRRWRDATEVEIIRSASAGAINSLPDSTTDDASATQFSSAFVFHRVGEAVDEQRLPFLWNGNTLTAISVLSNDAQNAGDGQKTLRTSEDYTVAAANVTFSKHFLSSLVSSDAAPGIKANLRLDFSSGAALNLTVVQWDTPRFSSVKSKAVSGADLHIPVQYNGLHKVAAVKLVSSNGTYLIDDWTQYLGPFQQGRITYNNQWDFDEDNVIIKAAAVDAVIAETCEEMHIFRAAAVLASCIVSTNAANPRIGLNIFRTKNATTVIAIDTSQTYQTIDGFGFCEAFQRANALYNAPQPLQERILDLLFNTTTGAGFSILRIGLGSSPNSTSDHMNSIEPTPPVPLSPDSPPMYTWDHNGSNQVWMAKRAMAYGVGTFYADAWSAPGFMKTNGRDDEGGYLCGVKDASCLTGSWIAAYVDYLVQYVKDYLGEGIPLKYVGFINEPNLNKSYATMFSDGYQATEVIRPLRAALSAGNLSAVGVSCCEGQGWSMQRAMMPALHTAISNKELALVTTHAYRGHPAAPDKPLNTSLPVWITENSPIMQRLGFTDTWHRNNSENEGLTWANNLQTAFAVGNVNAYLYWIGVGPWGAEVPLIWVPPRNASTPDHGAPPFRLAATYWASAHWSRFIRPGAVRIGADLVGSGTKNTSGKVRASAYRNPDGSIVVQAINNADHGVNITFDPPKPCADHSQLVEVTSWLTDNGHHMAKSKANNQKLHALATPRSLTTFVLTYR
;
A
#
# COMPACT_ATOMS: atom_id res chain seq x y z
N MET A 1 9.21 -28.59 0.90
CA MET A 1 7.75 -28.74 0.92
C MET A 1 7.35 -29.80 -0.10
N HIS A 2 6.40 -30.68 0.20
CA HIS A 2 5.85 -31.66 -0.74
C HIS A 2 4.52 -31.14 -1.28
N LYS A 3 4.55 -30.55 -2.47
CA LYS A 3 3.38 -29.94 -3.11
C LYS A 3 2.66 -30.96 -3.97
N VAL A 4 1.34 -31.15 -3.77
CA VAL A 4 0.59 -32.22 -4.44
C VAL A 4 -0.70 -31.69 -5.02
N THR A 5 -0.90 -31.89 -6.32
CA THR A 5 -2.19 -31.65 -6.96
C THR A 5 -2.96 -32.97 -7.05
N TYR A 6 -4.20 -33.00 -6.56
CA TYR A 6 -5.06 -34.19 -6.58
C TYR A 6 -6.13 -34.15 -7.67
N ALA A 7 -6.35 -32.99 -8.31
CA ALA A 7 -7.38 -32.72 -9.30
C ALA A 7 -7.56 -33.79 -10.38
N ASP A 8 -6.47 -34.40 -10.84
CA ASP A 8 -6.46 -35.38 -11.94
C ASP A 8 -6.40 -36.84 -11.44
N HIS A 9 -6.56 -37.08 -10.14
CA HIS A 9 -6.38 -38.38 -9.50
C HIS A 9 -7.65 -38.92 -8.81
N TYR A 10 -8.81 -38.33 -9.08
CA TYR A 10 -10.09 -38.85 -8.61
C TYR A 10 -10.56 -40.02 -9.50
N THR A 11 -11.06 -41.10 -8.90
CA THR A 11 -11.57 -42.29 -9.60
C THR A 11 -13.08 -42.34 -9.72
N ASP A 12 -13.79 -41.53 -8.94
CA ASP A 12 -15.24 -41.33 -9.01
C ASP A 12 -15.65 -39.89 -8.63
N GLY A 13 -16.95 -39.61 -8.63
CA GLY A 13 -17.53 -38.31 -8.29
C GLY A 13 -18.22 -38.27 -6.93
N SER A 14 -19.07 -37.27 -6.75
CA SER A 14 -19.90 -37.08 -5.55
C SER A 14 -20.69 -38.35 -5.18
N PRO A 15 -20.82 -38.67 -3.86
CA PRO A 15 -20.28 -37.93 -2.73
C PRO A 15 -18.90 -38.45 -2.26
N SER A 16 -18.40 -39.53 -2.87
CA SER A 16 -17.22 -40.26 -2.39
C SER A 16 -15.91 -39.57 -2.73
N TRP A 17 -15.79 -39.04 -3.95
CA TRP A 17 -14.58 -38.40 -4.46
C TRP A 17 -13.31 -39.21 -4.17
N ASN A 18 -13.36 -40.52 -4.43
CA ASN A 18 -12.27 -41.44 -4.15
C ASN A 18 -11.01 -41.01 -4.91
N ILE A 19 -9.89 -40.89 -4.20
CA ILE A 19 -8.58 -40.60 -4.77
C ILE A 19 -7.91 -41.95 -5.11
N ASN A 20 -7.27 -42.01 -6.28
CA ASN A 20 -6.53 -43.16 -6.74
C ASN A 20 -5.55 -43.65 -5.66
N ALA A 21 -5.73 -44.89 -5.20
CA ALA A 21 -4.93 -45.44 -4.10
C ALA A 21 -3.43 -45.53 -4.42
N THR A 22 -3.07 -45.79 -5.69
CA THR A 22 -1.67 -45.80 -6.14
C THR A 22 -1.05 -44.40 -6.02
N TRP A 23 -1.82 -43.35 -6.32
CA TRP A 23 -1.38 -41.97 -6.13
C TRP A 23 -1.16 -41.63 -4.66
N LEU A 24 -2.12 -41.96 -3.78
CA LEU A 24 -1.97 -41.75 -2.33
C LEU A 24 -0.76 -42.50 -1.76
N LYS A 25 -0.52 -43.73 -2.22
CA LYS A 25 0.68 -44.50 -1.86
C LYS A 25 1.95 -43.77 -2.30
N ARG A 26 1.99 -43.27 -3.53
CA ARG A 26 3.15 -42.53 -4.06
C ARG A 26 3.46 -41.26 -3.25
N VAL A 27 2.44 -40.49 -2.87
CA VAL A 27 2.61 -39.32 -1.99
C VAL A 27 3.22 -39.75 -0.64
N SER A 28 2.68 -40.81 -0.05
CA SER A 28 3.19 -41.37 1.21
C SER A 28 4.66 -41.83 1.12
N GLU A 29 5.06 -42.46 0.01
CA GLU A 29 6.44 -42.91 -0.23
C GLU A 29 7.43 -41.74 -0.33
N VAL A 30 7.07 -40.66 -1.03
CA VAL A 30 7.94 -39.49 -1.17
C VAL A 30 8.12 -38.78 0.18
N ILE A 31 7.07 -38.72 1.00
CA ILE A 31 7.18 -38.23 2.38
C ILE A 31 8.19 -39.07 3.17
N ASP A 32 8.14 -40.41 3.06
CA ASP A 32 9.10 -41.30 3.74
C ASP A 32 10.54 -41.09 3.26
N MET A 33 10.74 -40.84 1.97
CA MET A 33 12.07 -40.51 1.42
C MET A 33 12.63 -39.22 2.03
N ALA A 34 11.79 -38.21 2.27
CA ALA A 34 12.23 -36.97 2.89
C ALA A 34 12.47 -37.13 4.39
N THR A 35 11.53 -37.73 5.13
CA THR A 35 11.67 -37.89 6.59
C THR A 35 12.78 -38.86 6.98
N SER A 36 13.08 -39.88 6.17
CA SER A 36 14.23 -40.77 6.38
C SER A 36 15.59 -40.06 6.29
N ARG A 37 15.62 -38.85 5.71
CA ARG A 37 16.80 -37.97 5.65
C ARG A 37 16.79 -36.89 6.74
N GLY A 38 15.86 -36.98 7.70
CA GLY A 38 15.74 -36.02 8.79
C GLY A 38 15.04 -34.70 8.42
N PHE A 39 14.44 -34.59 7.23
CA PHE A 39 13.70 -33.40 6.86
C PHE A 39 12.35 -33.31 7.57
N TYR A 40 11.98 -32.08 7.95
CA TYR A 40 10.60 -31.70 8.19
C TYR A 40 9.88 -31.56 6.84
N VAL A 41 8.63 -32.03 6.77
CA VAL A 41 7.84 -32.05 5.54
C VAL A 41 6.50 -31.38 5.77
N VAL A 42 6.23 -30.30 5.05
CA VAL A 42 4.86 -29.78 4.86
C VAL A 42 4.31 -30.40 3.58
N THR A 43 3.14 -31.04 3.64
CA THR A 43 2.41 -31.53 2.46
C THR A 43 1.03 -30.90 2.38
N ASN A 44 0.52 -30.70 1.17
CA ASN A 44 -0.71 -29.95 0.94
C ASN A 44 -1.59 -30.52 -0.19
N MET A 45 -2.71 -29.84 -0.43
CA MET A 45 -3.39 -29.80 -1.73
C MET A 45 -2.96 -28.53 -2.46
N HIS A 46 -2.45 -28.62 -3.68
CA HIS A 46 -1.72 -27.54 -4.32
C HIS A 46 -2.56 -26.80 -5.38
N HIS A 47 -2.44 -27.15 -6.67
CA HIS A 47 -3.18 -26.48 -7.75
C HIS A 47 -4.67 -26.86 -7.79
N ASP A 48 -5.14 -27.67 -6.84
CA ASP A 48 -6.56 -27.91 -6.60
C ASP A 48 -7.33 -26.60 -6.39
N SER A 49 -6.67 -25.58 -5.83
CA SER A 49 -7.21 -24.26 -5.52
C SER A 49 -7.82 -23.55 -6.74
N TRP A 50 -7.14 -23.46 -7.87
CA TRP A 50 -7.71 -22.86 -9.08
C TRP A 50 -8.31 -23.87 -10.07
N LYS A 51 -7.95 -25.17 -9.96
CA LYS A 51 -8.52 -26.21 -10.82
C LYS A 51 -9.98 -26.49 -10.51
N TRP A 52 -10.36 -26.59 -9.23
CA TRP A 52 -11.76 -26.86 -8.86
C TRP A 52 -12.22 -26.23 -7.55
N ALA A 53 -11.32 -25.79 -6.66
CA ALA A 53 -11.66 -25.21 -5.36
C ALA A 53 -11.68 -23.66 -5.34
N ASP A 54 -11.86 -23.05 -6.52
CA ASP A 54 -11.84 -21.60 -6.67
C ASP A 54 -13.20 -21.01 -6.26
N VAL A 55 -13.22 -20.33 -5.12
CA VAL A 55 -14.44 -19.74 -4.55
C VAL A 55 -14.82 -18.40 -5.19
N THR A 56 -13.90 -17.77 -5.91
CA THR A 56 -14.09 -16.43 -6.51
C THR A 56 -14.87 -16.47 -7.82
N LYS A 57 -14.97 -17.65 -8.45
CA LYS A 57 -15.72 -17.81 -9.70
C LYS A 57 -17.19 -17.50 -9.47
N SER A 58 -17.78 -16.68 -10.34
CA SER A 58 -19.19 -16.27 -10.25
C SER A 58 -20.18 -17.43 -10.28
N ASN A 59 -19.78 -18.59 -10.81
CA ASN A 59 -20.55 -19.83 -10.87
C ASN A 59 -19.97 -20.94 -9.96
N ALA A 60 -19.15 -20.59 -8.95
CA ALA A 60 -18.56 -21.54 -8.03
C ALA A 60 -19.65 -22.35 -7.30
N ASN A 61 -19.60 -23.67 -7.43
CA ASN A 61 -20.46 -24.56 -6.65
C ASN A 61 -19.83 -24.80 -5.26
N ILE A 62 -20.10 -23.88 -4.34
CA ILE A 62 -19.52 -23.88 -2.99
C ILE A 62 -19.81 -25.19 -2.24
N SER A 63 -21.01 -25.75 -2.37
CA SER A 63 -21.38 -27.02 -1.73
C SER A 63 -20.53 -28.18 -2.23
N MET A 64 -20.32 -28.28 -3.55
CA MET A 64 -19.45 -29.31 -4.14
C MET A 64 -18.00 -29.12 -3.70
N ILE A 65 -17.49 -27.88 -3.71
CA ILE A 65 -16.13 -27.56 -3.27
C ILE A 65 -15.93 -28.04 -1.83
N GLN A 66 -16.85 -27.70 -0.92
CA GLN A 66 -16.78 -28.10 0.49
C GLN A 66 -16.86 -29.62 0.68
N GLU A 67 -17.76 -30.30 -0.05
CA GLU A 67 -17.91 -31.76 0.01
C GLU A 67 -16.63 -32.46 -0.48
N LYS A 68 -16.19 -32.11 -1.69
CA LYS A 68 -15.00 -32.69 -2.31
C LYS A 68 -13.75 -32.44 -1.46
N PHE A 69 -13.57 -31.22 -0.98
CA PHE A 69 -12.45 -30.85 -0.12
C PHE A 69 -12.42 -31.67 1.18
N TYR A 70 -13.55 -31.80 1.85
CA TYR A 70 -13.65 -32.59 3.07
C TYR A 70 -13.43 -34.09 2.83
N ALA A 71 -14.01 -34.65 1.76
CA ALA A 71 -13.84 -36.05 1.37
C ALA A 71 -12.38 -36.37 1.01
N SER A 72 -11.71 -35.47 0.30
CA SER A 72 -10.28 -35.61 -0.04
C SER A 72 -9.41 -35.62 1.22
N TRP A 73 -9.61 -34.67 2.14
CA TRP A 73 -8.82 -34.63 3.38
C TRP A 73 -9.09 -35.80 4.33
N LEU A 74 -10.28 -36.43 4.29
CA LEU A 74 -10.50 -37.69 5.00
C LEU A 74 -9.64 -38.84 4.42
N GLN A 75 -9.45 -38.88 3.10
CA GLN A 75 -8.64 -39.92 2.46
C GLN A 75 -7.14 -39.65 2.62
N ILE A 76 -6.70 -38.43 2.35
CA ILE A 76 -5.30 -37.98 2.52
C ILE A 76 -4.89 -38.17 3.99
N GLY A 77 -5.72 -37.69 4.93
CA GLY A 77 -5.44 -37.83 6.36
C GLY A 77 -5.32 -39.29 6.78
N ARG A 78 -6.21 -40.18 6.35
CA ARG A 78 -6.12 -41.62 6.66
C ARG A 78 -4.86 -42.26 6.10
N ALA A 79 -4.49 -41.96 4.85
CA ALA A 79 -3.30 -42.49 4.21
C ALA A 79 -2.00 -42.05 4.92
N LEU A 80 -2.02 -40.88 5.56
CA LEU A 80 -0.86 -40.26 6.22
C LEU A 80 -0.95 -40.29 7.76
N ALA A 81 -1.92 -41.00 8.34
CA ALA A 81 -2.24 -40.93 9.76
C ALA A 81 -1.06 -41.29 10.68
N CYS A 82 -0.22 -42.24 10.27
CA CYS A 82 0.91 -42.74 11.05
C CYS A 82 2.25 -42.05 10.74
N LYS A 83 2.28 -41.00 9.89
CA LYS A 83 3.52 -40.27 9.60
C LYS A 83 4.03 -39.55 10.85
N PRO A 84 5.36 -39.42 11.02
CA PRO A 84 5.96 -38.80 12.21
C PRO A 84 5.53 -37.34 12.41
N SER A 85 5.79 -36.79 13.59
CA SER A 85 5.49 -35.39 13.94
C SER A 85 6.26 -34.36 13.12
N THR A 86 7.32 -34.79 12.42
CA THR A 86 8.06 -33.97 11.44
C THR A 86 7.26 -33.72 10.15
N VAL A 87 6.08 -34.34 9.99
CA VAL A 87 5.16 -34.09 8.86
C VAL A 87 4.00 -33.20 9.29
N ALA A 88 3.91 -32.02 8.71
CA ALA A 88 2.82 -31.05 8.89
C ALA A 88 1.92 -31.01 7.64
N PHE A 89 0.67 -30.57 7.84
CA PHE A 89 -0.32 -30.45 6.76
C PHE A 89 -0.76 -29.00 6.56
N GLU A 90 -0.73 -28.57 5.31
CA GLU A 90 -1.35 -27.33 4.84
C GLU A 90 -2.64 -27.68 4.08
N PRO A 91 -3.77 -27.00 4.34
CA PRO A 91 -5.07 -27.37 3.79
C PRO A 91 -5.20 -27.19 2.27
N LEU A 92 -4.74 -26.05 1.73
CA LEU A 92 -4.92 -25.68 0.33
C LEU A 92 -3.98 -24.52 -0.04
N ASN A 93 -3.23 -24.66 -1.12
CA ASN A 93 -2.28 -23.64 -1.58
C ASN A 93 -2.97 -22.50 -2.30
N GLU A 94 -2.61 -21.25 -1.98
CA GLU A 94 -3.07 -20.02 -2.62
C GLU A 94 -4.56 -20.02 -2.98
N PRO A 95 -5.48 -20.28 -2.02
CA PRO A 95 -6.90 -20.38 -2.33
C PRO A 95 -7.42 -19.01 -2.77
N PRO A 96 -7.90 -18.83 -4.01
CA PRO A 96 -8.29 -17.51 -4.51
C PRO A 96 -9.33 -16.83 -3.61
N ALA A 97 -9.13 -15.54 -3.33
CA ALA A 97 -10.06 -14.73 -2.55
C ALA A 97 -9.85 -13.25 -2.85
N ASP A 98 -10.90 -12.56 -3.33
CA ASP A 98 -10.84 -11.14 -3.69
C ASP A 98 -11.73 -10.27 -2.81
N THR A 99 -12.63 -10.90 -2.05
CA THR A 99 -13.58 -10.27 -1.15
C THR A 99 -13.54 -10.88 0.26
N ALA A 100 -14.16 -10.20 1.23
CA ALA A 100 -14.29 -10.73 2.59
C ALA A 100 -15.16 -12.00 2.61
N GLU A 101 -16.14 -12.10 1.72
CA GLU A 101 -17.00 -13.26 1.51
C GLU A 101 -16.19 -14.47 1.03
N ASP A 102 -15.26 -14.27 0.10
CA ASP A 102 -14.32 -15.33 -0.32
C ASP A 102 -13.45 -15.77 0.86
N GLY A 103 -12.92 -14.80 1.62
CA GLY A 103 -12.17 -15.06 2.85
C GLY A 103 -12.96 -15.91 3.86
N ALA A 104 -14.27 -15.66 4.02
CA ALA A 104 -15.14 -16.47 4.85
C ALA A 104 -15.28 -17.92 4.32
N GLN A 105 -15.30 -18.12 3.00
CA GLN A 105 -15.26 -19.47 2.43
C GLN A 105 -13.91 -20.16 2.68
N ILE A 106 -12.79 -19.44 2.60
CA ILE A 106 -11.47 -20.01 2.92
C ILE A 106 -11.40 -20.44 4.40
N ASN A 107 -11.92 -19.62 5.32
CA ASN A 107 -12.06 -19.99 6.73
C ASN A 107 -12.93 -21.23 6.94
N LYS A 108 -13.96 -21.41 6.10
CA LYS A 108 -14.81 -22.61 6.11
C LYS A 108 -14.04 -23.85 5.65
N LEU A 109 -13.21 -23.74 4.62
CA LEU A 109 -12.32 -24.83 4.18
C LEU A 109 -11.31 -25.20 5.27
N ASN A 110 -10.65 -24.23 5.91
CA ASN A 110 -9.78 -24.48 7.07
C ASN A 110 -10.51 -25.27 8.18
N SER A 111 -11.76 -24.89 8.47
CA SER A 111 -12.59 -25.58 9.47
C SER A 111 -12.95 -27.02 9.07
N LEU A 112 -13.24 -27.26 7.79
CA LEU A 112 -13.52 -28.60 7.25
C LEU A 112 -12.28 -29.48 7.30
N PHE A 113 -11.12 -28.93 6.94
CA PHE A 113 -9.83 -29.60 7.04
C PHE A 113 -9.53 -30.04 8.49
N LEU A 114 -9.63 -29.13 9.46
CA LEU A 114 -9.44 -29.43 10.88
C LEU A 114 -10.41 -30.52 11.37
N ARG A 115 -11.66 -30.46 10.92
CA ARG A 115 -12.65 -31.51 11.20
C ARG A 115 -12.25 -32.85 10.60
N ALA A 116 -11.73 -32.88 9.38
CA ALA A 116 -11.23 -34.11 8.77
C ALA A 116 -10.07 -34.69 9.57
N MET A 117 -9.13 -33.85 10.02
CA MET A 117 -8.00 -34.29 10.84
C MET A 117 -8.43 -34.96 12.14
N SER A 118 -9.46 -34.46 12.81
CA SER A 118 -10.03 -35.10 14.01
C SER A 118 -10.65 -36.50 13.77
N ARG A 119 -10.91 -36.87 12.51
CA ARG A 119 -11.64 -38.10 12.12
C ARG A 119 -10.79 -39.11 11.34
N THR A 120 -9.53 -38.81 11.12
CA THR A 120 -8.63 -39.63 10.27
C THR A 120 -7.76 -40.60 11.06
N GLY A 121 -7.77 -40.51 12.40
CA GLY A 121 -7.06 -41.42 13.29
C GLY A 121 -5.54 -41.19 13.33
N GLY A 122 -4.81 -42.12 13.96
CA GLY A 122 -3.36 -42.02 14.15
C GLY A 122 -2.96 -40.76 14.91
N TYR A 123 -1.94 -40.07 14.42
CA TYR A 123 -1.40 -38.86 15.05
C TYR A 123 -2.07 -37.56 14.56
N ASN A 124 -3.07 -37.64 13.67
CA ASN A 124 -3.57 -36.45 12.95
C ASN A 124 -4.30 -35.43 13.84
N SER A 125 -4.88 -35.83 14.97
CA SER A 125 -5.47 -34.89 15.94
C SER A 125 -4.43 -34.07 16.71
N GLN A 126 -3.16 -34.46 16.65
CA GLN A 126 -2.03 -33.80 17.29
C GLN A 126 -1.00 -33.28 16.27
N ARG A 127 -1.26 -33.47 14.97
CA ARG A 127 -0.35 -33.09 13.90
C ARG A 127 -0.28 -31.57 13.77
N VAL A 128 0.92 -31.05 13.51
CA VAL A 128 1.09 -29.63 13.18
C VAL A 128 0.35 -29.32 11.88
N VAL A 129 -0.42 -28.23 11.89
CA VAL A 129 -1.09 -27.73 10.68
C VAL A 129 -0.64 -26.30 10.36
N THR A 130 -0.46 -26.01 9.07
CA THR A 130 -0.11 -24.67 8.59
C THR A 130 -1.33 -24.10 7.87
N LEU A 131 -2.16 -23.34 8.60
CA LEU A 131 -3.40 -22.79 8.07
C LEU A 131 -3.14 -21.56 7.20
N VAL A 132 -4.02 -21.32 6.24
CA VAL A 132 -3.82 -20.32 5.18
C VAL A 132 -4.95 -19.30 5.14
N GLY A 133 -4.63 -18.07 4.74
CA GLY A 133 -5.60 -17.06 4.33
C GLY A 133 -5.83 -17.04 2.82
N GLY A 134 -6.64 -16.08 2.36
CA GLY A 134 -6.93 -15.90 0.93
C GLY A 134 -5.67 -15.61 0.11
N GLY A 135 -5.44 -16.41 -0.93
CA GLY A 135 -4.29 -16.34 -1.83
C GLY A 135 -2.94 -16.60 -1.16
N GLU A 136 -2.93 -17.07 0.10
CA GLU A 136 -1.72 -17.04 0.95
C GLU A 136 -1.04 -15.66 0.97
N ASP A 137 -1.81 -14.59 0.73
CA ASP A 137 -1.34 -13.22 0.72
C ASP A 137 -1.33 -12.66 2.14
N ALA A 138 -0.25 -11.97 2.52
CA ALA A 138 -0.06 -11.48 3.88
C ALA A 138 -1.13 -10.46 4.30
N VAL A 139 -1.56 -9.58 3.39
CA VAL A 139 -2.58 -8.54 3.65
C VAL A 139 -3.97 -9.19 3.76
N LYS A 140 -4.35 -10.04 2.79
CA LYS A 140 -5.63 -10.75 2.80
C LYS A 140 -5.74 -11.67 4.02
N THR A 141 -4.66 -12.34 4.39
CA THR A 141 -4.59 -13.15 5.62
C THR A 141 -4.78 -12.28 6.86
N ALA A 142 -4.06 -11.16 6.97
CA ALA A 142 -4.19 -10.22 8.08
C ALA A 142 -5.61 -9.66 8.22
N ASN A 143 -6.32 -9.46 7.12
CA ASN A 143 -7.66 -8.85 7.09
C ASN A 143 -8.80 -9.86 7.31
N TRP A 144 -8.70 -11.07 6.75
CA TRP A 144 -9.84 -11.99 6.63
C TRP A 144 -9.66 -13.35 7.30
N PHE A 145 -8.43 -13.74 7.69
CA PHE A 145 -8.22 -15.02 8.35
C PHE A 145 -8.84 -15.02 9.76
N VAL A 146 -9.65 -16.04 10.06
CA VAL A 146 -10.24 -16.25 11.38
C VAL A 146 -9.50 -17.36 12.09
N ARG A 147 -8.93 -17.02 13.25
CA ARG A 147 -8.21 -17.98 14.11
C ARG A 147 -9.12 -19.16 14.49
N PRO A 148 -8.66 -20.42 14.36
CA PRO A 148 -9.44 -21.57 14.77
C PRO A 148 -9.66 -21.56 16.29
N ARG A 149 -10.85 -21.99 16.73
CA ARG A 149 -11.20 -22.15 18.15
C ARG A 149 -11.43 -23.62 18.47
N ASN A 150 -11.10 -24.01 19.70
CA ASN A 150 -11.37 -25.36 20.23
C ASN A 150 -10.75 -26.51 19.40
N ILE A 151 -9.52 -26.32 18.91
CA ILE A 151 -8.76 -27.38 18.21
C ILE A 151 -7.64 -27.92 19.09
N SER A 152 -7.28 -29.20 18.90
CA SER A 152 -6.15 -29.85 19.58
C SER A 152 -4.84 -29.78 18.80
N ASN A 153 -4.91 -29.54 17.49
CA ASN A 153 -3.74 -29.43 16.63
C ASN A 153 -2.91 -28.19 16.99
N PRO A 154 -1.58 -28.32 17.17
CA PRO A 154 -0.68 -27.18 17.08
C PRO A 154 -0.79 -26.58 15.67
N TRP A 155 -0.84 -25.25 15.57
CA TRP A 155 -1.04 -24.58 14.30
C TRP A 155 -0.12 -23.38 14.10
N ALA A 156 0.17 -23.12 12.83
CA ALA A 156 0.92 -21.98 12.33
C ALA A 156 0.13 -21.31 11.20
N ILE A 157 0.52 -20.10 10.82
CA ILE A 157 0.04 -19.45 9.59
C ILE A 157 1.08 -19.56 8.51
N GLN A 158 0.63 -19.96 7.33
CA GLN A 158 1.43 -19.98 6.12
C GLN A 158 0.95 -18.89 5.15
N TYR A 159 1.92 -18.18 4.58
CA TYR A 159 1.72 -17.16 3.57
C TYR A 159 2.88 -17.20 2.57
N HIS A 160 2.70 -16.64 1.38
CA HIS A 160 3.73 -16.55 0.35
C HIS A 160 4.24 -15.12 0.22
N TYR A 161 5.49 -14.97 -0.22
CA TYR A 161 6.10 -13.67 -0.40
C TYR A 161 6.84 -13.57 -1.73
N TYR A 162 6.13 -13.01 -2.69
CA TYR A 162 6.61 -12.60 -4.01
C TYR A 162 6.35 -11.10 -4.21
N SER A 163 6.50 -10.33 -3.13
CA SER A 163 6.01 -8.96 -2.99
C SER A 163 7.14 -7.95 -2.77
N PRO A 164 6.86 -6.63 -2.90
CA PRO A 164 5.54 -6.02 -3.09
C PRO A 164 4.96 -6.19 -4.51
N SER A 165 3.62 -6.17 -4.66
CA SER A 165 2.91 -6.22 -5.96
C SER A 165 3.23 -5.05 -6.90
N GLN A 166 3.92 -4.02 -6.39
CA GLN A 166 4.48 -2.90 -7.15
C GLN A 166 5.96 -3.12 -7.54
N ASP A 167 6.64 -4.10 -6.93
CA ASP A 167 8.02 -4.49 -7.27
C ASP A 167 8.03 -5.70 -8.19
N ASN A 168 8.50 -5.45 -9.39
CA ASN A 168 8.47 -6.36 -10.52
C ASN A 168 9.79 -7.11 -10.71
N PHE A 169 10.67 -7.05 -9.71
CA PHE A 169 12.02 -7.56 -9.79
C PHE A 169 12.06 -9.08 -9.94
N ILE A 170 11.38 -9.81 -9.06
CA ILE A 170 11.40 -11.29 -9.03
C ILE A 170 10.82 -11.92 -10.31
N PHE A 171 9.92 -11.21 -10.99
CA PHE A 171 9.32 -11.62 -12.26
C PHE A 171 10.06 -11.05 -13.48
N SER A 172 11.12 -10.26 -13.27
CA SER A 172 11.74 -9.40 -14.29
C SER A 172 10.68 -8.67 -15.14
N ALA A 173 9.61 -8.25 -14.48
CA ALA A 173 8.48 -7.59 -15.11
C ALA A 173 8.85 -6.14 -15.43
N TRP A 174 8.44 -5.71 -16.61
CA TRP A 174 8.71 -4.37 -17.15
C TRP A 174 10.18 -3.95 -17.07
N GLY A 175 11.14 -4.88 -17.17
CA GLY A 175 12.56 -4.58 -17.12
C GLY A 175 13.12 -4.16 -15.75
N LYS A 176 12.42 -4.45 -14.64
CA LYS A 176 12.97 -4.21 -13.29
C LYS A 176 14.12 -5.21 -13.02
N THR A 177 15.35 -4.80 -13.30
CA THR A 177 16.56 -5.62 -13.14
C THR A 177 17.38 -5.31 -11.89
N ILE A 178 16.91 -4.37 -11.06
CA ILE A 178 17.59 -3.88 -9.86
C ILE A 178 16.72 -4.05 -8.62
N TRP A 179 17.37 -4.27 -7.47
CA TRP A 179 16.75 -4.36 -6.14
C TRP A 179 17.77 -4.04 -5.04
N GLY A 180 17.29 -3.44 -3.95
CA GLY A 180 18.01 -3.27 -2.70
C GLY A 180 18.22 -1.82 -2.28
N SER A 181 17.42 -0.90 -2.82
CA SER A 181 17.31 0.46 -2.31
C SER A 181 16.81 0.45 -0.85
N ASP A 182 16.95 1.56 -0.14
CA ASP A 182 16.38 1.68 1.22
C ASP A 182 14.84 1.58 1.20
N ALA A 183 14.21 2.03 0.11
CA ALA A 183 12.77 1.91 -0.07
C ALA A 183 12.35 0.44 -0.27
N ASP A 184 13.07 -0.33 -1.09
CA ASP A 184 12.78 -1.75 -1.33
C ASP A 184 12.87 -2.55 -0.04
N LYS A 185 13.94 -2.30 0.74
CA LYS A 185 14.16 -2.94 2.04
C LYS A 185 13.09 -2.55 3.05
N ALA A 186 12.72 -1.28 3.12
CA ALA A 186 11.67 -0.80 4.01
C ALA A 186 10.30 -1.37 3.67
N ALA A 187 9.97 -1.49 2.37
CA ALA A 187 8.73 -2.11 1.91
C ALA A 187 8.66 -3.58 2.34
N LEU A 188 9.71 -4.36 2.06
CA LEU A 188 9.79 -5.76 2.48
C LEU A 188 9.67 -5.91 4.00
N ALA A 189 10.42 -5.11 4.77
CA ALA A 189 10.36 -5.16 6.22
C ALA A 189 8.97 -4.78 6.76
N SER A 190 8.29 -3.83 6.13
CA SER A 190 6.93 -3.42 6.47
C SER A 190 5.93 -4.55 6.24
N ASP A 191 5.99 -5.22 5.08
CA ASP A 191 5.04 -6.27 4.74
C ASP A 191 5.16 -7.48 5.68
N LEU A 192 6.40 -7.92 5.95
CA LEU A 192 6.66 -9.01 6.90
C LEU A 192 6.34 -8.58 8.34
N GLY A 193 6.60 -7.31 8.69
CA GLY A 193 6.30 -6.75 10.01
C GLY A 193 4.80 -6.67 10.30
N MET A 194 4.00 -6.33 9.30
CA MET A 194 2.53 -6.26 9.39
C MET A 194 1.94 -7.63 9.77
N ILE A 195 2.25 -8.68 9.00
CA ILE A 195 1.70 -10.01 9.31
C ILE A 195 2.22 -10.54 10.65
N ARG A 196 3.48 -10.24 10.98
CA ARG A 196 4.03 -10.55 12.30
C ARG A 196 3.24 -9.88 13.42
N GLY A 197 2.88 -8.61 13.26
CA GLY A 197 2.10 -7.83 14.22
C GLY A 197 0.69 -8.37 14.43
N ASN A 198 -0.03 -8.74 13.36
CA ASN A 198 -1.39 -9.28 13.46
C ASN A 198 -1.45 -10.67 14.12
N PHE A 199 -0.34 -11.41 14.06
CA PHE A 199 -0.26 -12.77 14.57
C PHE A 199 0.85 -12.98 15.59
N SER A 200 1.18 -12.00 16.43
CA SER A 200 2.39 -11.99 17.29
C SER A 200 2.64 -13.25 18.15
N ASP A 201 1.60 -14.01 18.45
CA ASP A 201 1.59 -15.22 19.28
C ASP A 201 1.51 -16.56 18.49
N VAL A 202 1.49 -16.50 17.15
CA VAL A 202 1.33 -17.68 16.27
C VAL A 202 2.62 -17.91 15.48
N PRO A 203 3.14 -19.15 15.37
CA PRO A 203 4.26 -19.42 14.46
C PRO A 203 3.92 -19.05 13.01
N LEU A 204 4.87 -18.43 12.29
CA LEU A 204 4.70 -18.03 10.90
C LEU A 204 5.65 -18.80 9.98
N LEU A 205 5.14 -19.10 8.79
CA LEU A 205 5.86 -19.76 7.71
C LEU A 205 5.66 -18.99 6.40
N ILE A 206 6.74 -18.52 5.80
CA ILE A 206 6.76 -18.15 4.38
C ILE A 206 6.87 -19.47 3.59
N GLY A 207 5.73 -19.98 3.12
CA GLY A 207 5.62 -21.26 2.39
C GLY A 207 6.26 -21.23 1.01
N GLU A 208 6.34 -20.03 0.43
CA GLU A 208 6.99 -19.75 -0.84
C GLU A 208 7.62 -18.37 -0.86
N TYR A 209 8.84 -18.31 -1.38
CA TYR A 209 9.50 -17.10 -1.85
C TYR A 209 10.56 -17.52 -2.88
N GLY A 210 11.04 -16.57 -3.66
CA GLY A 210 12.19 -16.81 -4.52
C GLY A 210 12.45 -15.63 -5.45
N ALA A 211 13.68 -15.56 -5.95
CA ALA A 211 14.08 -14.72 -7.06
C ALA A 211 14.94 -15.60 -7.97
N SER A 212 14.51 -15.87 -9.20
CA SER A 212 15.15 -16.93 -9.98
C SER A 212 16.51 -16.51 -10.55
N PRO A 213 17.54 -17.39 -10.51
CA PRO A 213 18.84 -17.13 -11.15
C PRO A 213 18.75 -17.00 -12.68
N THR A 214 17.67 -17.53 -13.28
CA THR A 214 17.42 -17.48 -14.71
C THR A 214 17.23 -16.04 -15.18
N ASN A 215 16.33 -15.29 -14.54
CA ASN A 215 15.91 -13.95 -14.99
C ASN A 215 16.42 -12.80 -14.11
N CYS A 216 16.70 -13.03 -12.83
CA CYS A 216 17.13 -11.97 -11.92
C CYS A 216 18.64 -11.72 -12.02
N GLU A 217 19.07 -10.46 -11.90
CA GLU A 217 20.50 -10.10 -11.84
C GLU A 217 21.12 -10.62 -10.53
N ALA A 218 22.35 -11.15 -10.59
CA ALA A 218 22.96 -11.89 -9.49
C ALA A 218 23.14 -11.06 -8.22
N ALA A 219 23.72 -9.86 -8.31
CA ALA A 219 23.95 -9.02 -7.15
C ALA A 219 22.64 -8.55 -6.49
N ALA A 220 21.66 -8.11 -7.29
CA ALA A 220 20.34 -7.73 -6.81
C ALA A 220 19.60 -8.91 -6.16
N ARG A 221 19.65 -10.10 -6.77
CA ARG A 221 19.01 -11.33 -6.27
C ARG A 221 19.62 -11.78 -4.95
N TRP A 222 20.94 -11.89 -4.86
CA TRP A 222 21.62 -12.28 -3.62
C TRP A 222 21.31 -11.32 -2.47
N ARG A 223 21.20 -10.02 -2.78
CA ARG A 223 20.81 -8.99 -1.82
C ARG A 223 19.36 -9.14 -1.37
N TYR A 224 18.43 -9.40 -2.30
CA TYR A 224 17.03 -9.71 -1.99
C TYR A 224 16.91 -10.91 -1.07
N THR A 225 17.52 -12.02 -1.46
CA THR A 225 17.45 -13.29 -0.75
C THR A 225 18.06 -13.19 0.65
N ASP A 226 19.24 -12.57 0.80
CA ASP A 226 19.85 -12.32 2.10
C ASP A 226 18.95 -11.45 3.00
N TYR A 227 18.43 -10.34 2.48
CA TYR A 227 17.61 -9.41 3.26
C TYR A 227 16.28 -10.04 3.68
N LEU A 228 15.61 -10.77 2.78
CA LEU A 228 14.35 -11.47 3.06
C LEU A 228 14.55 -12.50 4.17
N VAL A 229 15.53 -13.39 4.03
CA VAL A 229 15.75 -14.48 4.99
C VAL A 229 16.15 -13.93 6.36
N ARG A 230 17.03 -12.92 6.42
CA ARG A 230 17.39 -12.27 7.69
C ARG A 230 16.20 -11.56 8.34
N THR A 231 15.37 -10.89 7.55
CA THR A 231 14.18 -10.17 8.05
C THR A 231 13.15 -11.16 8.58
N ALA A 232 12.85 -12.22 7.83
CA ALA A 232 11.97 -13.29 8.28
C ALA A 232 12.47 -13.94 9.58
N ARG A 233 13.78 -14.24 9.66
CA ARG A 233 14.40 -14.77 10.88
C ARG A 233 14.26 -13.81 12.07
N ALA A 234 14.52 -12.52 11.87
CA ALA A 234 14.38 -11.50 12.91
C ALA A 234 12.94 -11.39 13.44
N LEU A 235 11.96 -11.71 12.59
CA LEU A 235 10.53 -11.75 12.92
C LEU A 235 10.04 -13.13 13.36
N ASN A 236 10.95 -14.08 13.63
CA ASN A 236 10.61 -15.45 14.03
C ASN A 236 9.67 -16.15 13.03
N THR A 237 9.98 -15.99 11.74
CA THR A 237 9.25 -16.57 10.61
C THR A 237 10.18 -17.51 9.87
N THR A 238 9.73 -18.75 9.64
CA THR A 238 10.47 -19.74 8.84
C THR A 238 10.24 -19.49 7.36
N THR A 239 11.21 -19.80 6.49
CA THR A 239 11.11 -19.59 5.03
C THR A 239 11.32 -20.89 4.25
N MET A 240 10.57 -21.09 3.17
CA MET A 240 10.74 -22.21 2.24
C MET A 240 10.91 -21.69 0.82
N LEU A 241 12.09 -21.93 0.23
CA LEU A 241 12.40 -21.52 -1.15
C LEU A 241 11.48 -22.27 -2.12
N TRP A 242 10.90 -21.54 -3.08
CA TRP A 242 10.22 -22.12 -4.22
C TRP A 242 11.23 -22.53 -5.29
N ASP A 243 11.27 -23.83 -5.60
CA ASP A 243 12.09 -24.40 -6.67
C ASP A 243 11.23 -25.31 -7.56
N ASN A 244 10.88 -24.81 -8.75
CA ASN A 244 10.14 -25.55 -9.76
C ASN A 244 10.99 -26.61 -10.50
N GLY A 245 12.31 -26.68 -10.23
CA GLY A 245 13.30 -27.54 -10.91
C GLY A 245 13.97 -26.89 -12.12
N ALA A 246 13.41 -25.80 -12.64
CA ALA A 246 13.99 -24.98 -13.71
C ALA A 246 14.81 -23.80 -13.17
N ASP A 247 14.50 -23.31 -11.97
CA ASP A 247 15.17 -22.15 -11.38
C ASP A 247 16.45 -22.54 -10.62
N ASP A 248 16.35 -23.34 -9.56
CA ASP A 248 17.48 -23.50 -8.64
C ASP A 248 18.23 -24.82 -8.80
N LEU A 249 17.60 -25.95 -8.46
CA LEU A 249 18.25 -27.26 -8.56
C LEU A 249 17.97 -27.89 -9.91
N ASP A 250 19.03 -28.05 -10.72
CA ASP A 250 18.99 -28.95 -11.86
C ASP A 250 19.03 -30.39 -11.35
N ARG A 251 17.85 -31.00 -11.21
CA ARG A 251 17.67 -32.34 -10.63
C ARG A 251 18.38 -33.44 -11.45
N PRO A 252 18.33 -33.45 -12.80
CA PRO A 252 19.15 -34.34 -13.62
C PRO A 252 20.65 -34.29 -13.31
N SER A 253 21.27 -33.10 -13.30
CA SER A 253 22.71 -32.97 -13.05
C SER A 253 23.08 -32.98 -11.56
N ARG A 254 22.09 -32.82 -10.67
CA ARG A 254 22.22 -32.69 -9.22
C ARG A 254 23.10 -31.50 -8.81
N ARG A 255 23.04 -30.43 -9.59
CA ARG A 255 23.81 -29.20 -9.35
C ARG A 255 22.87 -28.02 -9.18
N TRP A 256 23.22 -27.14 -8.25
CA TRP A 256 22.57 -25.84 -8.13
C TRP A 256 23.00 -24.97 -9.29
N ARG A 257 22.05 -24.33 -9.98
CA ARG A 257 22.33 -23.32 -11.01
C ARG A 257 23.03 -22.11 -10.40
N ASP A 258 22.71 -21.80 -9.14
CA ASP A 258 23.50 -20.88 -8.33
C ASP A 258 23.73 -21.41 -6.91
N ALA A 259 24.91 -21.97 -6.69
CA ALA A 259 25.34 -22.41 -5.38
C ALA A 259 25.56 -21.26 -4.38
N THR A 260 25.83 -20.04 -4.85
CA THR A 260 26.06 -18.86 -4.00
C THR A 260 24.79 -18.47 -3.26
N GLU A 261 23.66 -18.43 -3.97
CA GLU A 261 22.36 -18.11 -3.36
C GLU A 261 21.98 -19.13 -2.27
N VAL A 262 22.21 -20.42 -2.53
CA VAL A 262 21.91 -21.48 -1.56
C VAL A 262 22.76 -21.33 -0.29
N GLU A 263 24.04 -20.99 -0.42
CA GLU A 263 24.90 -20.72 0.74
C GLU A 263 24.47 -19.45 1.48
N ILE A 264 24.03 -18.40 0.77
CA ILE A 264 23.45 -17.19 1.37
C ILE A 264 22.23 -17.56 2.22
N ILE A 265 21.29 -18.35 1.68
CA ILE A 265 20.09 -18.80 2.40
C ILE A 265 20.49 -19.58 3.65
N ARG A 266 21.41 -20.55 3.53
CA ARG A 266 21.89 -21.37 4.65
C ARG A 266 22.49 -20.50 5.76
N SER A 267 23.35 -19.57 5.38
CA SER A 267 24.08 -18.71 6.29
C SER A 267 23.17 -17.69 6.98
N ALA A 268 22.30 -17.03 6.22
CA ALA A 268 21.30 -16.09 6.74
C ALA A 268 20.31 -16.78 7.68
N SER A 269 19.88 -18.01 7.36
CA SER A 269 19.01 -18.83 8.22
C SER A 269 19.70 -19.18 9.55
N ALA A 270 21.02 -19.45 9.51
CA ALA A 270 21.83 -19.68 10.71
C ALA A 270 22.05 -18.40 11.55
N GLY A 271 21.69 -17.23 11.03
CA GLY A 271 21.81 -15.93 11.70
C GLY A 271 23.11 -15.19 11.41
N ALA A 272 23.92 -15.67 10.46
CA ALA A 272 25.05 -14.91 9.97
C ALA A 272 24.58 -13.78 9.03
N ILE A 273 25.38 -12.72 8.95
CA ILE A 273 25.18 -11.63 8.00
C ILE A 273 26.18 -11.84 6.85
N ASN A 274 25.69 -11.91 5.62
CA ASN A 274 26.54 -12.17 4.46
C ASN A 274 27.19 -10.89 3.93
N SER A 275 28.44 -10.96 3.49
CA SER A 275 28.99 -9.96 2.56
C SER A 275 28.31 -10.12 1.20
N LEU A 276 28.09 -9.03 0.47
CA LEU A 276 27.37 -9.04 -0.80
C LEU A 276 28.07 -8.16 -1.84
N PRO A 277 27.98 -8.46 -3.14
CA PRO A 277 28.42 -7.53 -4.17
C PRO A 277 27.60 -6.24 -4.15
N ASP A 278 28.22 -5.12 -4.51
CA ASP A 278 27.46 -3.90 -4.74
C ASP A 278 26.87 -3.84 -6.15
N SER A 279 25.73 -3.17 -6.30
CA SER A 279 24.99 -3.04 -7.55
C SER A 279 24.09 -1.80 -7.54
N THR A 280 23.64 -1.39 -8.73
CA THR A 280 22.72 -0.26 -8.90
C THR A 280 21.42 -0.51 -8.15
N THR A 281 20.97 0.50 -7.39
CA THR A 281 19.69 0.48 -6.64
C THR A 281 18.81 1.70 -6.91
N ASP A 282 19.34 2.69 -7.64
CA ASP A 282 18.60 3.90 -8.00
C ASP A 282 17.78 3.66 -9.26
N ASP A 283 16.46 3.70 -9.12
CA ASP A 283 15.51 3.60 -10.23
C ASP A 283 15.61 4.74 -11.24
N ALA A 284 16.23 5.87 -10.88
CA ALA A 284 16.49 6.97 -11.81
C ALA A 284 17.76 6.74 -12.65
N SER A 285 18.55 5.71 -12.37
CA SER A 285 19.78 5.44 -13.10
C SER A 285 19.51 5.06 -14.56
N ALA A 286 20.36 5.55 -15.46
CA ALA A 286 20.37 5.16 -16.87
C ALA A 286 21.32 3.99 -17.17
N THR A 287 22.19 3.64 -16.23
CA THR A 287 23.23 2.59 -16.39
C THR A 287 23.27 1.67 -15.17
N GLN A 288 23.28 0.37 -15.42
CA GLN A 288 23.34 -0.63 -14.36
C GLN A 288 24.77 -1.15 -14.22
N PHE A 289 25.22 -1.31 -12.98
CA PHE A 289 26.48 -1.95 -12.62
C PHE A 289 26.20 -3.11 -11.63
N SER A 290 27.09 -4.10 -11.64
CA SER A 290 27.09 -5.22 -10.71
C SER A 290 28.51 -5.67 -10.43
N SER A 291 28.84 -5.80 -9.16
CA SER A 291 30.14 -6.27 -8.69
C SER A 291 30.21 -7.80 -8.56
N ALA A 292 29.14 -8.50 -8.95
CA ALA A 292 29.16 -9.96 -9.14
C ALA A 292 29.95 -10.37 -10.40
N PHE A 293 30.36 -9.39 -11.22
CA PHE A 293 31.07 -9.62 -12.48
C PHE A 293 32.30 -8.73 -12.63
N VAL A 294 33.29 -9.23 -13.36
CA VAL A 294 34.37 -8.44 -13.97
C VAL A 294 34.15 -8.52 -15.47
N PHE A 295 33.79 -7.40 -16.10
CA PHE A 295 33.60 -7.35 -17.56
C PHE A 295 34.81 -6.71 -18.24
N HIS A 296 35.34 -7.38 -19.25
CA HIS A 296 36.41 -6.86 -20.11
C HIS A 296 35.98 -6.93 -21.59
N ARG A 297 36.05 -5.82 -22.32
CA ARG A 297 35.61 -5.76 -23.72
C ARG A 297 36.72 -6.20 -24.67
N VAL A 298 36.37 -6.97 -25.70
CA VAL A 298 37.28 -7.27 -26.82
C VAL A 298 37.71 -5.96 -27.49
N GLY A 299 39.00 -5.86 -27.81
CA GLY A 299 39.63 -4.69 -28.41
C GLY A 299 40.14 -3.64 -27.40
N GLU A 300 39.76 -3.73 -26.13
CA GLU A 300 40.26 -2.82 -25.08
C GLU A 300 41.54 -3.35 -24.44
N ALA A 301 42.40 -2.44 -23.99
CA ALA A 301 43.60 -2.80 -23.25
C ALA A 301 43.22 -3.25 -21.83
N VAL A 302 43.83 -4.33 -21.36
CA VAL A 302 43.60 -4.80 -19.99
C VAL A 302 44.19 -3.79 -19.00
N ASP A 303 43.38 -3.40 -18.02
CA ASP A 303 43.75 -2.55 -16.89
C ASP A 303 43.22 -3.11 -15.57
N GLU A 304 43.65 -2.55 -14.44
CA GLU A 304 43.11 -2.91 -13.13
C GLU A 304 41.61 -2.58 -13.03
N GLN A 305 40.86 -3.42 -12.32
CA GLN A 305 39.43 -3.19 -12.08
C GLN A 305 39.11 -3.16 -10.60
N ARG A 306 38.43 -2.09 -10.18
CA ARG A 306 37.99 -1.87 -8.81
C ARG A 306 36.49 -2.13 -8.69
N LEU A 307 36.11 -3.05 -7.82
CA LEU A 307 34.73 -3.46 -7.60
C LEU A 307 34.28 -3.18 -6.15
N PRO A 308 33.16 -2.46 -5.94
CA PRO A 308 32.60 -2.22 -4.62
C PRO A 308 31.83 -3.43 -4.05
N PHE A 309 31.88 -3.59 -2.73
CA PHE A 309 31.19 -4.65 -2.00
C PHE A 309 30.53 -4.09 -0.73
N LEU A 310 29.47 -4.76 -0.30
CA LEU A 310 28.86 -4.56 1.02
C LEU A 310 29.50 -5.55 1.99
N TRP A 311 30.41 -5.07 2.84
CA TRP A 311 31.07 -5.94 3.83
C TRP A 311 30.16 -6.40 4.97
N ASN A 312 29.14 -5.62 5.32
CA ASN A 312 28.18 -5.94 6.36
C ASN A 312 28.80 -6.41 7.70
N GLY A 313 29.97 -5.84 8.06
CA GLY A 313 30.72 -6.17 9.27
C GLY A 313 31.75 -7.29 9.14
N ASN A 314 31.85 -7.94 7.97
CA ASN A 314 32.84 -8.98 7.71
C ASN A 314 34.11 -8.43 7.05
N THR A 315 35.13 -9.28 6.96
CA THR A 315 36.36 -9.02 6.20
C THR A 315 36.56 -10.09 5.14
N LEU A 316 37.07 -9.71 3.96
CA LEU A 316 37.52 -10.66 2.95
C LEU A 316 38.78 -11.40 3.45
N THR A 317 38.78 -12.73 3.42
CA THR A 317 39.88 -13.56 3.92
C THR A 317 40.71 -14.17 2.80
N ALA A 318 40.09 -14.53 1.67
CA ALA A 318 40.78 -15.05 0.50
C ALA A 318 39.98 -14.83 -0.79
N ILE A 319 40.70 -14.80 -1.92
CA ILE A 319 40.11 -14.95 -3.26
C ILE A 319 40.82 -16.12 -3.94
N SER A 320 40.06 -16.99 -4.60
CA SER A 320 40.60 -18.12 -5.34
C SER A 320 39.96 -18.29 -6.69
N VAL A 321 40.73 -18.72 -7.68
CA VAL A 321 40.20 -19.09 -9.00
C VAL A 321 39.62 -20.50 -8.94
N LEU A 322 38.36 -20.65 -9.33
CA LEU A 322 37.72 -21.94 -9.55
C LEU A 322 37.99 -22.36 -11.00
N SER A 323 38.46 -23.60 -11.23
CA SER A 323 38.68 -24.11 -12.58
C SER A 323 37.34 -24.22 -13.32
N ASN A 324 37.29 -23.73 -14.56
CA ASN A 324 36.10 -23.80 -15.41
C ASN A 324 35.94 -25.16 -16.11
N ASP A 325 36.86 -26.10 -15.89
CA ASP A 325 36.93 -27.35 -16.63
C ASP A 325 36.27 -28.48 -15.82
N ALA A 326 35.03 -28.83 -16.19
CA ALA A 326 34.22 -29.82 -15.48
C ALA A 326 34.82 -31.24 -15.48
N GLN A 327 35.86 -31.51 -16.27
CA GLN A 327 36.58 -32.80 -16.28
C GLN A 327 37.78 -32.85 -15.33
N ASN A 328 38.28 -31.71 -14.84
CA ASN A 328 39.47 -31.60 -13.99
C ASN A 328 39.16 -31.01 -12.62
N ALA A 329 38.09 -31.48 -11.97
CA ALA A 329 37.74 -31.13 -10.58
C ALA A 329 38.78 -31.60 -9.52
N GLY A 330 39.89 -32.20 -9.96
CA GLY A 330 41.02 -32.61 -9.12
C GLY A 330 42.21 -31.65 -9.10
N ASP A 331 42.28 -30.66 -9.99
CA ASP A 331 43.36 -29.65 -9.99
C ASP A 331 42.98 -28.46 -9.11
N GLY A 332 43.78 -28.23 -8.07
CA GLY A 332 43.44 -27.44 -6.89
C GLY A 332 43.01 -25.99 -7.12
N GLN A 333 42.17 -25.51 -6.19
CA GLN A 333 41.80 -24.11 -6.04
C GLN A 333 43.07 -23.24 -5.89
N LYS A 334 43.34 -22.36 -6.86
CA LYS A 334 44.49 -21.45 -6.80
C LYS A 334 44.11 -20.18 -6.03
N THR A 335 44.61 -20.05 -4.81
CA THR A 335 44.49 -18.83 -4.00
C THR A 335 45.31 -17.69 -4.61
N LEU A 336 44.70 -16.52 -4.76
CA LEU A 336 45.35 -15.31 -5.26
C LEU A 336 46.21 -14.66 -4.17
N ARG A 337 47.33 -14.05 -4.58
CA ARG A 337 48.27 -13.39 -3.66
C ARG A 337 47.83 -11.96 -3.40
N THR A 338 47.53 -11.63 -2.14
CA THR A 338 47.24 -10.27 -1.71
C THR A 338 48.41 -9.34 -2.05
N SER A 339 48.12 -8.11 -2.49
CA SER A 339 49.06 -7.08 -2.96
C SER A 339 49.71 -7.29 -4.33
N GLU A 340 49.65 -8.50 -4.90
CA GLU A 340 50.10 -8.78 -6.27
C GLU A 340 48.93 -8.97 -7.23
N ASP A 341 48.02 -9.89 -6.90
CA ASP A 341 46.91 -10.28 -7.76
C ASP A 341 45.64 -9.46 -7.47
N TYR A 342 45.47 -9.04 -6.22
CA TYR A 342 44.41 -8.11 -5.80
C TYR A 342 44.80 -7.31 -4.54
N THR A 343 44.13 -6.19 -4.32
CA THR A 343 44.18 -5.42 -3.06
C THR A 343 42.77 -5.17 -2.53
N VAL A 344 42.67 -4.92 -1.22
CA VAL A 344 41.42 -4.55 -0.56
C VAL A 344 41.62 -3.21 0.13
N ALA A 345 40.77 -2.24 -0.18
CA ALA A 345 40.80 -0.92 0.43
C ALA A 345 39.38 -0.39 0.64
N ALA A 346 39.06 -0.01 1.88
CA ALA A 346 37.70 0.29 2.30
C ALA A 346 36.74 -0.83 1.87
N ALA A 347 35.62 -0.48 1.23
CA ALA A 347 34.61 -1.40 0.71
C ALA A 347 34.85 -1.89 -0.72
N ASN A 348 36.11 -2.03 -1.15
CA ASN A 348 36.45 -2.36 -2.54
C ASN A 348 37.50 -3.45 -2.65
N VAL A 349 37.35 -4.29 -3.68
CA VAL A 349 38.38 -5.22 -4.17
C VAL A 349 38.91 -4.67 -5.49
N THR A 350 40.22 -4.45 -5.56
CA THR A 350 40.89 -4.07 -6.82
C THR A 350 41.68 -5.25 -7.35
N PHE A 351 41.26 -5.80 -8.49
CA PHE A 351 41.99 -6.83 -9.22
C PHE A 351 43.08 -6.18 -10.06
N SER A 352 44.32 -6.63 -9.90
CA SER A 352 45.45 -6.01 -10.59
C SER A 352 45.41 -6.29 -12.09
N LYS A 353 45.95 -5.36 -12.88
CA LYS A 353 46.18 -5.57 -14.31
C LYS A 353 46.96 -6.86 -14.58
N HIS A 354 47.96 -7.16 -13.76
CA HIS A 354 48.77 -8.38 -13.87
C HIS A 354 47.90 -9.63 -13.80
N PHE A 355 47.03 -9.72 -12.78
CA PHE A 355 46.12 -10.85 -12.64
C PHE A 355 45.11 -10.91 -13.79
N LEU A 356 44.43 -9.80 -14.10
CA LEU A 356 43.42 -9.78 -15.16
C LEU A 356 44.01 -10.14 -16.53
N SER A 357 45.24 -9.73 -16.82
CA SER A 357 45.93 -10.08 -18.08
C SER A 357 46.21 -11.58 -18.22
N SER A 358 46.08 -12.37 -17.14
CA SER A 358 46.17 -13.84 -17.21
C SER A 358 44.87 -14.52 -17.62
N LEU A 359 43.74 -13.79 -17.59
CA LEU A 359 42.40 -14.32 -17.86
C LEU A 359 41.76 -13.70 -19.12
N VAL A 360 42.03 -12.43 -19.38
CA VAL A 360 41.45 -11.63 -20.47
C VAL A 360 42.55 -10.94 -21.28
N SER A 361 42.27 -10.65 -22.54
CA SER A 361 43.14 -9.88 -23.42
C SER A 361 42.33 -9.07 -24.43
N SER A 362 42.98 -8.18 -25.17
CA SER A 362 42.34 -7.38 -26.22
C SER A 362 41.84 -8.25 -27.39
N ASP A 363 42.38 -9.45 -27.57
CA ASP A 363 42.09 -10.37 -28.68
C ASP A 363 41.47 -11.71 -28.25
N ALA A 364 41.27 -11.92 -26.94
CA ALA A 364 40.62 -13.12 -26.43
C ALA A 364 39.18 -13.23 -26.96
N ALA A 365 38.79 -14.43 -27.39
CA ALA A 365 37.42 -14.70 -27.82
C ALA A 365 36.41 -14.37 -26.69
N PRO A 366 35.23 -13.82 -26.98
CA PRO A 366 34.21 -13.59 -25.96
C PRO A 366 33.79 -14.87 -25.20
N GLY A 367 33.32 -14.71 -23.97
CA GLY A 367 32.82 -15.77 -23.10
C GLY A 367 33.27 -15.62 -21.65
N ILE A 368 32.76 -16.51 -20.79
CA ILE A 368 33.18 -16.61 -19.39
C ILE A 368 34.62 -17.13 -19.32
N LYS A 369 35.50 -16.43 -18.58
CA LYS A 369 36.93 -16.73 -18.48
C LYS A 369 37.35 -17.37 -17.18
N ALA A 370 36.70 -17.00 -16.07
CA ALA A 370 36.95 -17.57 -14.76
C ALA A 370 35.76 -17.34 -13.84
N ASN A 371 35.65 -18.19 -12.83
CA ASN A 371 34.83 -17.97 -11.64
C ASN A 371 35.78 -17.78 -10.45
N LEU A 372 35.59 -16.70 -9.70
CA LEU A 372 36.40 -16.36 -8.54
C LEU A 372 35.58 -16.58 -7.28
N ARG A 373 36.06 -17.43 -6.39
CA ARG A 373 35.48 -17.60 -5.06
C ARG A 373 36.07 -16.56 -4.11
N LEU A 374 35.21 -15.80 -3.46
CA LEU A 374 35.56 -14.85 -2.41
C LEU A 374 35.11 -15.43 -1.06
N ASP A 375 36.06 -15.68 -0.17
CA ASP A 375 35.80 -16.17 1.18
C ASP A 375 35.86 -15.02 2.20
N PHE A 376 35.00 -15.09 3.22
CA PHE A 376 34.82 -14.05 4.22
C PHE A 376 35.03 -14.58 5.65
N SER A 377 35.21 -13.67 6.61
CA SER A 377 35.32 -14.01 8.04
C SER A 377 34.06 -14.67 8.62
N SER A 378 32.91 -14.38 8.04
CA SER A 378 31.61 -14.98 8.34
C SER A 378 30.71 -14.86 7.11
N GLY A 379 29.59 -15.56 7.10
CA GLY A 379 28.68 -15.55 5.96
C GLY A 379 29.04 -16.56 4.87
N ALA A 380 28.30 -16.51 3.77
CA ALA A 380 28.52 -17.30 2.57
C ALA A 380 29.76 -16.83 1.80
N ALA A 381 30.45 -17.77 1.16
CA ALA A 381 31.40 -17.43 0.10
C ALA A 381 30.64 -16.99 -1.15
N LEU A 382 31.17 -16.00 -1.87
CA LEU A 382 30.55 -15.48 -3.09
C LEU A 382 31.31 -15.97 -4.33
N ASN A 383 30.58 -16.22 -5.42
CA ASN A 383 31.18 -16.44 -6.73
C ASN A 383 31.13 -15.15 -7.57
N LEU A 384 32.26 -14.73 -8.13
CA LEU A 384 32.36 -13.61 -9.04
C LEU A 384 32.78 -14.11 -10.42
N THR A 385 32.09 -13.69 -11.48
CA THR A 385 32.36 -14.20 -12.84
C THR A 385 33.16 -13.20 -13.66
N VAL A 386 34.28 -13.63 -14.24
CA VAL A 386 35.08 -12.84 -15.18
C VAL A 386 34.60 -13.13 -16.61
N VAL A 387 34.17 -12.10 -17.32
CA VAL A 387 33.56 -12.20 -18.65
C VAL A 387 34.34 -11.34 -19.65
N GLN A 388 34.86 -11.99 -20.69
CA GLN A 388 35.27 -11.30 -21.91
C GLN A 388 34.02 -11.10 -22.77
N TRP A 389 33.74 -9.88 -23.22
CA TRP A 389 32.54 -9.62 -24.02
C TRP A 389 32.83 -8.77 -25.27
N ASP A 390 32.00 -8.94 -26.29
CA ASP A 390 31.87 -8.05 -27.43
C ASP A 390 30.38 -7.83 -27.73
N THR A 391 30.06 -6.92 -28.64
CA THR A 391 28.69 -6.60 -29.01
C THR A 391 27.96 -7.85 -29.54
N PRO A 392 26.80 -8.23 -28.98
CA PRO A 392 26.01 -9.34 -29.50
C PRO A 392 25.63 -9.12 -30.97
N ARG A 393 25.59 -10.20 -31.76
CA ARG A 393 25.27 -10.14 -33.20
C ARG A 393 24.01 -10.92 -33.50
N PHE A 394 23.08 -10.31 -34.22
CA PHE A 394 21.86 -10.97 -34.67
C PHE A 394 22.00 -11.39 -36.13
N SER A 395 21.52 -12.58 -36.48
CA SER A 395 21.55 -13.06 -37.87
C SER A 395 20.55 -12.33 -38.77
N SER A 396 19.50 -11.76 -38.18
CA SER A 396 18.52 -10.90 -38.84
C SER A 396 18.05 -9.78 -37.91
N VAL A 397 17.81 -8.61 -38.48
CA VAL A 397 17.19 -7.44 -37.82
C VAL A 397 15.75 -7.20 -38.26
N LYS A 398 15.18 -8.13 -39.05
CA LYS A 398 13.80 -8.12 -39.52
C LYS A 398 13.21 -9.53 -39.39
N SER A 399 11.95 -9.62 -38.96
CA SER A 399 11.21 -10.86 -38.99
C SER A 399 9.73 -10.59 -39.27
N LYS A 400 9.03 -11.61 -39.80
CA LYS A 400 7.59 -11.56 -40.01
C LYS A 400 6.90 -12.06 -38.74
N ALA A 401 6.05 -11.23 -38.13
CA ALA A 401 5.18 -11.64 -37.04
C ALA A 401 4.15 -12.65 -37.55
N VAL A 402 3.95 -13.75 -36.81
CA VAL A 402 2.95 -14.78 -37.10
C VAL A 402 2.07 -14.93 -35.87
N SER A 403 0.77 -14.69 -36.03
CA SER A 403 -0.15 -14.72 -34.90
C SER A 403 -0.21 -16.11 -34.27
N GLY A 404 -0.23 -16.15 -32.93
CA GLY A 404 -0.25 -17.40 -32.16
C GLY A 404 1.07 -18.19 -32.14
N ALA A 405 2.17 -17.64 -32.66
CA ALA A 405 3.48 -18.30 -32.65
C ALA A 405 4.56 -17.44 -31.98
N ASP A 406 5.45 -18.09 -31.23
CA ASP A 406 6.66 -17.46 -30.69
C ASP A 406 7.60 -17.07 -31.84
N LEU A 407 8.23 -15.90 -31.70
CA LEU A 407 9.27 -15.43 -32.60
C LEU A 407 10.66 -15.68 -31.98
N HIS A 408 11.42 -16.59 -32.58
CA HIS A 408 12.82 -16.85 -32.22
C HIS A 408 13.76 -15.95 -33.05
N ILE A 409 14.57 -15.15 -32.38
CA ILE A 409 15.53 -14.23 -33.00
C ILE A 409 16.94 -14.75 -32.70
N PRO A 410 17.63 -15.37 -33.68
CA PRO A 410 18.93 -15.95 -33.44
C PRO A 410 19.97 -14.88 -33.10
N VAL A 411 20.74 -15.14 -32.04
CA VAL A 411 21.73 -14.22 -31.47
C VAL A 411 23.02 -14.96 -31.16
N GLN A 412 24.14 -14.34 -31.54
CA GLN A 412 25.45 -14.66 -31.00
C GLN A 412 25.73 -13.69 -29.84
N TYR A 413 25.61 -14.17 -28.60
CA TYR A 413 25.70 -13.31 -27.41
C TYR A 413 27.06 -12.62 -27.22
N ASN A 414 28.16 -13.20 -27.70
CA ASN A 414 29.52 -12.66 -27.55
C ASN A 414 29.85 -12.26 -26.10
N GLY A 415 29.64 -13.16 -25.14
CA GLY A 415 29.94 -12.89 -23.73
C GLY A 415 29.10 -13.76 -22.81
N LEU A 416 28.24 -13.12 -22.01
CA LEU A 416 27.29 -13.81 -21.15
C LEU A 416 26.00 -14.12 -21.92
N HIS A 417 25.53 -15.38 -21.88
CA HIS A 417 24.28 -15.81 -22.52
C HIS A 417 23.09 -15.40 -21.65
N LYS A 418 22.89 -14.08 -21.47
CA LYS A 418 21.82 -13.55 -20.62
C LYS A 418 21.29 -12.25 -21.20
N VAL A 419 19.97 -12.15 -21.25
CA VAL A 419 19.25 -10.93 -21.61
C VAL A 419 18.71 -10.30 -20.33
N ALA A 420 18.97 -9.00 -20.14
CA ALA A 420 18.51 -8.29 -18.96
C ALA A 420 17.03 -7.90 -19.05
N ALA A 421 16.61 -7.34 -20.19
CA ALA A 421 15.23 -6.97 -20.46
C ALA A 421 15.00 -6.73 -21.96
N VAL A 422 13.75 -6.82 -22.41
CA VAL A 422 13.33 -6.50 -23.78
C VAL A 422 12.41 -5.29 -23.78
N LYS A 423 12.72 -4.30 -24.64
CA LYS A 423 11.88 -3.11 -24.87
C LYS A 423 11.11 -3.29 -26.17
N LEU A 424 9.80 -3.07 -26.14
CA LEU A 424 8.92 -3.24 -27.29
C LEU A 424 8.24 -1.93 -27.66
N VAL A 425 8.70 -1.31 -28.75
CA VAL A 425 8.30 0.03 -29.19
C VAL A 425 8.10 0.02 -30.70
N SER A 426 7.06 0.70 -31.18
CA SER A 426 6.84 0.86 -32.61
C SER A 426 7.71 1.95 -33.23
N SER A 427 7.68 2.05 -34.56
CA SER A 427 8.49 3.01 -35.32
C SER A 427 8.16 4.48 -34.98
N ASN A 428 6.96 4.76 -34.47
CA ASN A 428 6.55 6.10 -34.05
C ASN A 428 6.87 6.41 -32.57
N GLY A 429 7.48 5.46 -31.84
CA GLY A 429 7.83 5.60 -30.43
C GLY A 429 6.77 5.11 -29.44
N THR A 430 5.66 4.53 -29.89
CA THR A 430 4.58 4.01 -29.03
C THR A 430 5.00 2.72 -28.35
N TYR A 431 4.68 2.57 -27.07
CA TYR A 431 4.94 1.33 -26.32
C TYR A 431 3.80 0.35 -26.58
N LEU A 432 4.15 -0.85 -27.03
CA LEU A 432 3.15 -1.79 -27.57
C LEU A 432 2.41 -2.59 -26.50
N ILE A 433 3.01 -2.71 -25.32
CA ILE A 433 2.45 -3.45 -24.19
C ILE A 433 2.76 -2.64 -22.93
N ASP A 434 1.78 -2.54 -22.03
CA ASP A 434 1.90 -1.84 -20.76
C ASP A 434 2.45 -0.41 -20.94
N ASP A 435 1.74 0.42 -21.73
CA ASP A 435 2.13 1.79 -22.06
C ASP A 435 2.35 2.70 -20.85
N TRP A 436 1.68 2.41 -19.74
CA TRP A 436 1.85 3.05 -18.44
C TRP A 436 3.29 2.91 -17.89
N THR A 437 4.09 1.95 -18.37
CA THR A 437 5.52 1.84 -18.00
C THR A 437 6.34 3.07 -18.39
N GLN A 438 5.82 3.97 -19.24
CA GLN A 438 6.41 5.29 -19.52
C GLN A 438 6.62 6.16 -18.27
N TYR A 439 5.86 5.91 -17.19
CA TYR A 439 5.99 6.63 -15.92
C TYR A 439 7.05 6.03 -14.98
N LEU A 440 7.67 4.91 -15.35
CA LEU A 440 8.71 4.24 -14.56
C LEU A 440 10.11 4.77 -14.91
N GLY A 441 11.12 4.29 -14.17
CA GLY A 441 12.53 4.65 -14.36
C GLY A 441 13.09 4.20 -15.72
N PRO A 442 14.28 4.70 -16.12
CA PRO A 442 14.87 4.42 -17.44
C PRO A 442 15.07 2.93 -17.75
N PHE A 443 15.27 2.09 -16.72
CA PHE A 443 15.36 0.64 -16.89
C PHE A 443 14.05 -0.04 -17.19
N GLN A 444 12.90 0.64 -17.08
CA GLN A 444 11.59 -0.01 -17.19
C GLN A 444 10.73 0.52 -18.35
N GLN A 445 10.91 1.77 -18.76
CA GLN A 445 10.09 2.40 -19.79
C GLN A 445 10.00 1.60 -21.10
N GLY A 446 8.79 1.14 -21.43
CA GLY A 446 8.45 0.39 -22.65
C GLY A 446 8.95 -1.05 -22.67
N ARG A 447 9.38 -1.60 -21.53
CA ARG A 447 9.85 -2.97 -21.43
C ARG A 447 8.76 -3.93 -21.03
N ILE A 448 8.90 -5.15 -21.51
CA ILE A 448 7.93 -6.23 -21.38
C ILE A 448 8.39 -7.25 -20.33
N THR A 449 7.46 -8.07 -19.88
CA THR A 449 7.62 -9.00 -18.76
C THR A 449 8.18 -10.35 -19.20
N TYR A 450 9.21 -10.81 -18.48
CA TYR A 450 9.85 -12.10 -18.73
C TYR A 450 8.86 -13.28 -18.59
N ASN A 451 9.14 -14.38 -19.28
CA ASN A 451 8.36 -15.61 -19.39
C ASN A 451 7.01 -15.46 -20.11
N ASN A 452 6.21 -14.45 -19.75
CA ASN A 452 4.90 -14.22 -20.36
C ASN A 452 4.96 -13.54 -21.74
N GLN A 453 5.89 -12.59 -21.93
CA GLN A 453 5.95 -11.75 -23.14
C GLN A 453 7.28 -11.91 -23.90
N TRP A 454 8.37 -12.25 -23.21
CA TRP A 454 9.65 -12.57 -23.82
C TRP A 454 10.43 -13.60 -23.01
N ASP A 455 11.39 -14.25 -23.65
CA ASP A 455 12.25 -15.29 -23.08
C ASP A 455 13.58 -15.34 -23.84
N PHE A 456 14.49 -16.23 -23.44
CA PHE A 456 15.74 -16.45 -24.16
C PHE A 456 16.29 -17.85 -23.91
N ASP A 457 17.06 -18.36 -24.88
CA ASP A 457 17.81 -19.60 -24.78
C ASP A 457 19.28 -19.37 -25.19
N GLU A 458 20.05 -20.45 -25.34
CA GLU A 458 21.48 -20.39 -25.69
C GLU A 458 21.74 -19.70 -27.04
N ASP A 459 20.78 -19.74 -27.96
CA ASP A 459 20.94 -19.32 -29.35
C ASP A 459 19.98 -18.19 -29.75
N ASN A 460 18.95 -17.88 -28.95
CA ASN A 460 17.85 -17.00 -29.34
C ASN A 460 17.41 -16.04 -28.23
N VAL A 461 16.99 -14.84 -28.65
CA VAL A 461 16.03 -14.03 -27.90
C VAL A 461 14.63 -14.36 -28.45
N ILE A 462 13.69 -14.66 -27.57
CA ILE A 462 12.36 -15.15 -27.93
C ILE A 462 11.31 -14.11 -27.56
N ILE A 463 10.49 -13.69 -28.53
CA ILE A 463 9.28 -12.89 -28.27
C ILE A 463 8.10 -13.85 -28.27
N LYS A 464 7.38 -13.94 -27.15
CA LYS A 464 6.29 -14.91 -26.99
C LYS A 464 5.09 -14.53 -27.86
N ALA A 465 4.28 -15.52 -28.24
CA ALA A 465 3.10 -15.35 -29.09
C ALA A 465 2.20 -14.18 -28.67
N ALA A 466 1.93 -14.02 -27.36
CA ALA A 466 1.10 -12.93 -26.84
C ALA A 466 1.67 -11.53 -27.18
N ALA A 467 3.00 -11.37 -27.15
CA ALA A 467 3.64 -10.12 -27.52
C ALA A 467 3.74 -9.94 -29.05
N VAL A 468 3.88 -11.03 -29.81
CA VAL A 468 3.80 -11.03 -31.28
C VAL A 468 2.42 -10.57 -31.75
N ASP A 469 1.35 -11.06 -31.11
CA ASP A 469 -0.03 -10.65 -31.41
C ASP A 469 -0.27 -9.15 -31.15
N ALA A 470 0.35 -8.59 -30.10
CA ALA A 470 0.29 -7.16 -29.81
C ALA A 470 0.94 -6.31 -30.92
N VAL A 471 2.03 -6.79 -31.53
CA VAL A 471 2.67 -6.15 -32.69
C VAL A 471 1.76 -6.21 -33.91
N ILE A 472 1.14 -7.35 -34.18
CA ILE A 472 0.22 -7.53 -35.33
C ILE A 472 -0.99 -6.61 -35.21
N ALA A 473 -1.49 -6.38 -34.00
CA ALA A 473 -2.63 -5.50 -33.75
C ALA A 473 -2.36 -4.02 -34.06
N GLU A 474 -1.11 -3.56 -34.05
CA GLU A 474 -0.74 -2.15 -34.31
C GLU A 474 -0.57 -1.85 -35.81
N THR A 475 -0.16 -2.83 -36.64
CA THR A 475 0.20 -2.62 -38.04
C THR A 475 -0.45 -3.64 -39.00
N CYS A 476 -1.25 -3.15 -39.96
CA CYS A 476 -1.24 -3.75 -41.29
C CYS A 476 0.20 -3.63 -41.85
N GLU A 477 0.92 -4.75 -41.82
CA GLU A 477 2.21 -5.04 -42.48
C GLU A 477 3.51 -4.35 -41.95
N GLU A 478 4.43 -5.22 -41.47
CA GLU A 478 5.88 -5.09 -41.17
C GLU A 478 6.36 -4.60 -39.78
N MET A 479 7.20 -5.45 -39.15
CA MET A 479 7.87 -5.23 -37.86
C MET A 479 9.34 -4.80 -38.06
N HIS A 480 9.73 -3.67 -37.47
CA HIS A 480 11.12 -3.20 -37.40
C HIS A 480 11.70 -3.43 -35.99
N ILE A 481 12.69 -4.31 -35.85
CA ILE A 481 13.36 -4.58 -34.57
C ILE A 481 14.34 -3.44 -34.26
N PHE A 482 14.01 -2.56 -33.31
CA PHE A 482 14.93 -1.56 -32.80
C PHE A 482 15.52 -1.99 -31.44
N ARG A 483 16.82 -2.31 -31.45
CA ARG A 483 17.77 -2.45 -30.32
C ARG A 483 17.29 -3.21 -29.08
N ALA A 484 17.65 -4.49 -28.98
CA ALA A 484 17.81 -5.16 -27.68
C ALA A 484 18.94 -4.49 -26.90
N ALA A 485 18.64 -3.91 -25.73
CA ALA A 485 19.64 -3.33 -24.86
C ALA A 485 20.27 -4.45 -24.01
N ALA A 486 21.44 -4.95 -24.41
CA ALA A 486 22.36 -5.56 -23.46
C ALA A 486 22.81 -4.45 -22.49
N VAL A 487 22.73 -4.70 -21.18
CA VAL A 487 23.24 -3.78 -20.16
C VAL A 487 24.75 -3.63 -20.36
N LEU A 488 25.17 -2.50 -20.92
CA LEU A 488 26.57 -2.07 -20.88
C LEU A 488 26.82 -1.40 -19.52
N ALA A 489 27.62 -2.06 -18.69
CA ALA A 489 28.28 -1.42 -17.57
C ALA A 489 29.43 -0.56 -18.11
N SER A 490 29.22 0.75 -18.24
CA SER A 490 30.33 1.69 -18.43
C SER A 490 30.81 2.17 -17.05
N CYS A 491 31.84 1.50 -16.52
CA CYS A 491 32.67 2.06 -15.46
C CYS A 491 33.64 3.07 -16.10
N ILE A 492 33.37 4.37 -15.98
CA ILE A 492 34.41 5.39 -16.19
C ILE A 492 34.92 5.81 -14.81
N VAL A 493 36.10 5.30 -14.46
CA VAL A 493 36.93 5.85 -13.38
C VAL A 493 37.62 7.08 -13.97
N SER A 494 37.19 8.28 -13.56
CA SER A 494 37.90 9.51 -13.90
C SER A 494 39.11 9.69 -12.98
N THR A 495 40.32 9.54 -13.51
CA THR A 495 41.52 10.12 -12.92
C THR A 495 42.21 11.06 -13.92
N ASN A 496 42.50 12.27 -13.41
CA ASN A 496 43.51 13.24 -13.82
C ASN A 496 43.37 14.07 -15.12
N ALA A 497 43.06 15.35 -14.89
CA ALA A 497 43.84 16.53 -15.27
C ALA A 497 44.66 16.50 -16.57
N ALA A 498 44.17 17.21 -17.60
CA ALA A 498 44.84 18.37 -18.21
C ALA A 498 43.94 19.00 -19.30
N ASN A 499 43.82 20.33 -19.24
CA ASN A 499 43.15 21.21 -20.20
C ASN A 499 43.56 20.94 -21.67
N PRO A 500 42.63 21.13 -22.62
CA PRO A 500 42.63 22.43 -23.30
C PRO A 500 41.25 23.08 -23.40
N ARG A 501 41.28 24.42 -23.32
CA ARG A 501 40.15 25.34 -23.38
C ARG A 501 39.31 25.13 -24.64
N ILE A 502 38.04 24.76 -24.45
CA ILE A 502 36.97 24.96 -25.44
C ILE A 502 35.84 25.69 -24.71
N GLY A 503 35.41 26.81 -25.30
CA GLY A 503 34.50 27.79 -24.70
C GLY A 503 33.22 27.16 -24.15
N LEU A 504 33.03 27.37 -22.85
CA LEU A 504 31.82 27.03 -22.12
C LEU A 504 30.67 27.94 -22.62
N ASN A 505 29.91 27.48 -23.61
CA ASN A 505 28.55 27.98 -23.80
C ASN A 505 27.74 27.45 -22.62
N ILE A 506 27.57 28.32 -21.61
CA ILE A 506 26.62 28.12 -20.52
C ILE A 506 25.23 28.08 -21.17
N PHE A 507 24.75 26.87 -21.48
CA PHE A 507 23.31 26.64 -21.54
C PHE A 507 22.81 26.84 -20.12
N ARG A 508 22.36 28.06 -19.81
CA ARG A 508 21.34 28.25 -18.77
C ARG A 508 20.19 27.35 -19.19
N THR A 509 20.02 26.22 -18.52
CA THR A 509 18.73 25.55 -18.51
C THR A 509 17.74 26.61 -18.06
N LYS A 510 16.87 27.06 -18.97
CA LYS A 510 15.67 27.79 -18.57
C LYS A 510 14.98 26.88 -17.56
N ASN A 511 14.87 27.30 -16.29
CA ASN A 511 13.97 26.65 -15.35
C ASN A 511 12.62 26.49 -16.05
N ALA A 512 12.22 25.24 -16.32
CA ALA A 512 10.94 24.95 -16.91
C ALA A 512 9.88 25.58 -15.99
N THR A 513 9.15 26.55 -16.52
CA THR A 513 8.12 27.26 -15.77
C THR A 513 6.86 26.43 -15.86
N THR A 514 6.30 26.04 -14.71
CA THR A 514 5.00 25.34 -14.67
C THR A 514 3.91 26.40 -14.71
N VAL A 515 2.98 26.29 -15.67
CA VAL A 515 1.83 27.19 -15.75
C VAL A 515 0.61 26.46 -15.20
N ILE A 516 -0.07 27.04 -14.22
CA ILE A 516 -1.40 26.63 -13.75
C ILE A 516 -2.43 27.43 -14.54
N ALA A 517 -3.07 26.79 -15.52
CA ALA A 517 -4.14 27.37 -16.31
C ALA A 517 -5.48 27.16 -15.61
N ILE A 518 -6.20 28.25 -15.33
CA ILE A 518 -7.49 28.20 -14.63
C ILE A 518 -8.61 28.22 -15.67
N ASP A 519 -9.48 27.21 -15.64
CA ASP A 519 -10.65 27.12 -16.52
C ASP A 519 -11.94 27.24 -15.70
N THR A 520 -12.54 28.42 -15.73
CA THR A 520 -13.80 28.72 -15.04
C THR A 520 -15.04 28.17 -15.73
N SER A 521 -14.92 27.68 -16.97
CA SER A 521 -16.01 27.03 -17.70
C SER A 521 -16.21 25.58 -17.26
N GLN A 522 -15.14 24.95 -16.75
CA GLN A 522 -15.21 23.64 -16.11
C GLN A 522 -15.55 23.78 -14.62
N THR A 523 -16.62 23.13 -14.20
CA THR A 523 -17.05 23.07 -12.80
C THR A 523 -17.16 21.62 -12.33
N TYR A 524 -16.79 21.38 -11.09
CA TYR A 524 -16.92 20.09 -10.42
C TYR A 524 -17.89 20.23 -9.25
N GLN A 525 -17.50 19.77 -8.06
CA GLN A 525 -18.33 19.77 -6.87
C GLN A 525 -18.38 21.15 -6.17
N THR A 526 -19.50 21.42 -5.51
CA THR A 526 -19.65 22.52 -4.54
C THR A 526 -19.07 22.11 -3.19
N ILE A 527 -18.32 23.00 -2.56
CA ILE A 527 -17.67 22.79 -1.28
C ILE A 527 -18.63 23.20 -0.16
N ASP A 528 -18.99 22.24 0.69
CA ASP A 528 -19.83 22.44 1.85
C ASP A 528 -19.04 23.03 3.03
N GLY A 529 -17.75 22.71 3.12
CA GLY A 529 -16.83 23.31 4.08
C GLY A 529 -15.79 22.37 4.63
N PHE A 530 -15.19 22.81 5.74
CA PHE A 530 -14.09 22.11 6.41
C PHE A 530 -14.32 22.16 7.91
N GLY A 531 -13.90 21.13 8.62
CA GLY A 531 -14.19 21.04 10.05
C GLY A 531 -13.34 20.08 10.81
N PHE A 532 -13.83 19.75 12.00
CA PHE A 532 -13.25 18.74 12.88
C PHE A 532 -14.34 18.16 13.80
N CYS A 533 -13.99 17.10 14.53
CA CYS A 533 -14.82 16.52 15.58
C CYS A 533 -14.24 16.85 16.96
N GLU A 534 -15.12 16.87 17.98
CA GLU A 534 -14.77 16.96 19.40
C GLU A 534 -15.55 15.90 20.22
N ALA A 535 -15.80 14.75 19.58
CA ALA A 535 -16.42 13.58 20.20
C ALA A 535 -15.57 13.02 21.35
N PHE A 536 -16.10 12.04 22.08
CA PHE A 536 -15.40 11.40 23.19
C PHE A 536 -14.88 12.39 24.25
N GLN A 537 -15.65 13.44 24.54
CA GLN A 537 -15.28 14.46 25.53
C GLN A 537 -14.02 15.28 25.17
N ARG A 538 -13.55 15.28 23.92
CA ARG A 538 -12.36 16.06 23.52
C ARG A 538 -12.61 17.57 23.67
N ALA A 539 -13.87 18.02 23.56
CA ALA A 539 -14.30 19.36 23.93
C ALA A 539 -13.91 19.79 25.37
N ASN A 540 -13.76 18.83 26.30
CA ASN A 540 -13.34 19.11 27.68
C ASN A 540 -11.93 19.71 27.75
N ALA A 541 -11.04 19.38 26.81
CA ALA A 541 -9.69 19.91 26.78
C ALA A 541 -9.70 21.44 26.68
N LEU A 542 -10.55 21.96 25.78
CA LEU A 542 -10.72 23.39 25.60
C LEU A 542 -11.60 24.01 26.69
N TYR A 543 -12.74 23.38 27.01
CA TYR A 543 -13.67 23.90 28.02
C TYR A 543 -13.01 24.14 29.39
N ASN A 544 -12.08 23.28 29.79
CA ASN A 544 -11.38 23.39 31.06
C ASN A 544 -10.16 24.33 31.04
N ALA A 545 -9.72 24.78 29.86
CA ALA A 545 -8.60 25.72 29.74
C ALA A 545 -8.93 27.08 30.37
N PRO A 546 -7.95 27.90 30.78
CA PRO A 546 -8.18 29.28 31.21
C PRO A 546 -8.87 30.11 30.11
N GLN A 547 -9.79 31.00 30.47
CA GLN A 547 -10.59 31.76 29.50
C GLN A 547 -9.76 32.46 28.39
N PRO A 548 -8.62 33.13 28.67
CA PRO A 548 -7.81 33.74 27.60
C PRO A 548 -7.26 32.71 26.60
N LEU A 549 -6.95 31.49 27.07
CA LEU A 549 -6.51 30.39 26.21
C LEU A 549 -7.67 29.83 25.39
N GLN A 550 -8.88 29.75 25.98
CA GLN A 550 -10.09 29.38 25.25
C GLN A 550 -10.32 30.31 24.06
N GLU A 551 -10.36 31.62 24.31
CA GLU A 551 -10.58 32.64 23.28
C GLU A 551 -9.52 32.57 22.19
N ARG A 552 -8.24 32.39 22.56
CA ARG A 552 -7.14 32.27 21.60
C ARG A 552 -7.26 31.03 20.70
N ILE A 553 -7.67 29.89 21.25
CA ILE A 553 -7.83 28.65 20.49
C ILE A 553 -9.09 28.69 19.62
N LEU A 554 -10.19 29.26 20.13
CA LEU A 554 -11.39 29.49 19.34
C LEU A 554 -11.11 30.40 18.13
N ASP A 555 -10.31 31.45 18.32
CA ASP A 555 -9.80 32.28 17.22
C ASP A 555 -9.00 31.45 16.21
N LEU A 556 -8.08 30.59 16.66
CA LEU A 556 -7.31 29.71 15.79
C LEU A 556 -8.18 28.71 15.03
N LEU A 557 -9.27 28.21 15.60
CA LEU A 557 -10.15 27.25 14.92
C LEU A 557 -11.08 27.94 13.92
N PHE A 558 -11.73 29.04 14.31
CA PHE A 558 -12.91 29.55 13.60
C PHE A 558 -12.73 30.93 12.95
N ASN A 559 -11.74 31.73 13.34
CA ASN A 559 -11.55 33.04 12.73
C ASN A 559 -11.09 32.91 11.27
N THR A 560 -11.84 33.47 10.33
CA THR A 560 -11.57 33.38 8.87
C THR A 560 -10.44 34.29 8.39
N THR A 561 -9.93 35.17 9.24
CA THR A 561 -8.83 36.09 8.92
C THR A 561 -7.51 35.60 9.49
N THR A 562 -7.51 35.16 10.74
CA THR A 562 -6.30 34.83 11.51
C THR A 562 -6.17 33.33 11.85
N GLY A 563 -7.27 32.59 11.92
CA GLY A 563 -7.35 31.16 12.24
C GLY A 563 -7.62 30.26 11.03
N ALA A 564 -7.85 28.97 11.21
CA ALA A 564 -8.18 28.05 10.13
C ALA A 564 -9.54 28.39 9.49
N GLY A 565 -10.48 28.98 10.23
CA GLY A 565 -11.76 29.37 9.67
C GLY A 565 -12.68 28.17 9.41
N PHE A 566 -12.58 27.10 10.19
CA PHE A 566 -13.45 25.93 10.06
C PHE A 566 -14.93 26.34 10.09
N SER A 567 -15.73 25.71 9.23
CA SER A 567 -17.13 26.06 8.97
C SER A 567 -18.10 24.92 9.27
N ILE A 568 -17.58 23.78 9.72
CA ILE A 568 -18.34 22.59 10.11
C ILE A 568 -17.83 22.11 11.47
N LEU A 569 -18.74 21.78 12.37
CA LEU A 569 -18.43 21.06 13.61
C LEU A 569 -19.20 19.73 13.62
N ARG A 570 -18.47 18.61 13.74
CA ARG A 570 -19.06 17.29 13.97
C ARG A 570 -19.26 17.07 15.46
N ILE A 571 -20.43 16.52 15.80
CA ILE A 571 -20.92 16.28 17.15
C ILE A 571 -21.12 14.77 17.29
N GLY A 572 -20.48 14.18 18.29
CA GLY A 572 -20.66 12.77 18.64
C GLY A 572 -21.95 12.56 19.40
N LEU A 573 -22.81 11.69 18.87
CA LEU A 573 -24.03 11.20 19.49
C LEU A 573 -23.69 9.90 20.23
N GLY A 574 -23.75 9.95 21.56
CA GLY A 574 -23.28 8.88 22.44
C GLY A 574 -24.26 7.73 22.60
N SER A 575 -23.80 6.62 23.17
CA SER A 575 -24.58 5.41 23.45
C SER A 575 -24.28 4.80 24.83
N SER A 576 -23.34 5.41 25.55
CA SER A 576 -22.82 4.89 26.81
C SER A 576 -23.58 5.48 28.00
N PRO A 577 -23.70 4.77 29.13
CA PRO A 577 -24.42 5.26 30.31
C PRO A 577 -23.66 6.37 31.07
N ASN A 578 -22.41 6.65 30.71
CA ASN A 578 -21.57 7.66 31.34
C ASN A 578 -20.52 8.23 30.38
N SER A 579 -19.84 9.28 30.82
CA SER A 579 -18.74 9.95 30.13
C SER A 579 -17.43 9.72 30.89
N THR A 580 -17.10 8.47 31.21
CA THR A 580 -15.78 8.11 31.76
C THR A 580 -14.91 7.52 30.65
N SER A 581 -13.61 7.86 30.63
CA SER A 581 -12.69 7.44 29.56
C SER A 581 -13.18 7.87 28.17
N ASP A 582 -13.08 7.02 27.14
CA ASP A 582 -13.54 7.28 25.76
C ASP A 582 -15.02 6.94 25.56
N HIS A 583 -15.89 7.24 26.54
CA HIS A 583 -17.33 7.05 26.43
C HIS A 583 -18.06 8.38 26.18
N MET A 584 -19.23 8.30 25.54
CA MET A 584 -20.12 9.42 25.27
C MET A 584 -21.50 9.14 25.86
N ASN A 585 -22.03 10.10 26.63
CA ASN A 585 -23.35 9.97 27.26
C ASN A 585 -24.43 9.71 26.22
N SER A 586 -25.18 8.62 26.43
CA SER A 586 -26.45 8.33 25.80
C SER A 586 -27.51 9.28 26.35
N ILE A 587 -28.47 9.70 25.51
CA ILE A 587 -29.70 10.30 26.02
C ILE A 587 -30.65 9.25 26.61
N GLU A 588 -30.36 7.96 26.46
CA GLU A 588 -31.07 6.85 27.10
C GLU A 588 -30.06 5.96 27.84
N PRO A 589 -29.58 6.40 29.02
CA PRO A 589 -28.50 5.72 29.74
C PRO A 589 -28.95 4.43 30.44
N THR A 590 -30.26 4.23 30.61
CA THR A 590 -30.85 3.05 31.26
C THR A 590 -31.86 2.37 30.34
N PRO A 591 -31.90 1.02 30.27
CA PRO A 591 -32.90 0.32 29.47
C PRO A 591 -34.33 0.59 29.95
N PRO A 592 -35.33 0.58 29.05
CA PRO A 592 -36.73 0.71 29.43
C PRO A 592 -37.20 -0.52 30.26
N VAL A 593 -38.24 -0.32 31.08
CA VAL A 593 -38.79 -1.36 31.97
C VAL A 593 -40.30 -1.54 31.71
N PRO A 594 -40.77 -2.72 31.24
CA PRO A 594 -39.99 -3.93 30.93
C PRO A 594 -39.06 -3.75 29.72
N LEU A 595 -38.01 -4.58 29.60
CA LEU A 595 -37.07 -4.52 28.48
C LEU A 595 -37.76 -4.97 27.18
N SER A 596 -38.26 -4.01 26.42
CA SER A 596 -38.99 -4.19 25.16
C SER A 596 -38.82 -2.95 24.28
N PRO A 597 -38.72 -3.09 22.95
CA PRO A 597 -38.72 -1.96 22.03
C PRO A 597 -40.04 -1.16 22.04
N ASP A 598 -41.13 -1.75 22.53
CA ASP A 598 -42.43 -1.08 22.64
C ASP A 598 -42.64 -0.36 24.00
N SER A 599 -41.70 -0.50 24.93
CA SER A 599 -41.78 0.18 26.23
C SER A 599 -41.45 1.67 26.08
N PRO A 600 -42.06 2.56 26.89
CA PRO A 600 -41.72 3.98 26.88
C PRO A 600 -40.22 4.20 27.12
N PRO A 601 -39.56 5.06 26.31
CA PRO A 601 -38.13 5.30 26.45
C PRO A 601 -37.81 6.09 27.72
N MET A 602 -36.60 5.88 28.24
CA MET A 602 -36.10 6.53 29.46
C MET A 602 -35.12 7.66 29.12
N TYR A 603 -35.60 8.68 28.38
CA TYR A 603 -34.74 9.76 27.92
C TYR A 603 -34.33 10.75 29.01
N THR A 604 -33.05 11.14 29.00
CA THR A 604 -32.44 12.16 29.84
C THR A 604 -31.54 13.06 29.00
N TRP A 605 -31.76 14.38 29.06
CA TRP A 605 -30.90 15.37 28.41
C TRP A 605 -30.18 16.21 29.47
N ASP A 606 -28.84 16.25 29.40
CA ASP A 606 -28.00 16.95 30.38
C ASP A 606 -27.70 18.40 30.01
N HIS A 607 -28.26 18.90 28.89
CA HIS A 607 -28.01 20.24 28.33
C HIS A 607 -26.53 20.54 28.03
N ASN A 608 -25.67 19.51 27.96
CA ASN A 608 -24.22 19.65 27.92
C ASN A 608 -23.57 18.83 26.79
N GLY A 609 -23.98 17.57 26.64
CA GLY A 609 -23.45 16.66 25.62
C GLY A 609 -21.93 16.49 25.70
N SER A 610 -21.37 16.34 26.89
CA SER A 610 -19.91 16.29 27.12
C SER A 610 -19.15 17.53 26.61
N ASN A 611 -19.68 18.71 26.93
CA ASN A 611 -19.25 20.05 26.52
C ASN A 611 -19.32 20.35 25.02
N GLN A 612 -19.90 19.46 24.21
CA GLN A 612 -20.11 19.70 22.79
C GLN A 612 -21.16 20.80 22.54
N VAL A 613 -22.16 20.95 23.40
CA VAL A 613 -23.14 22.06 23.32
C VAL A 613 -22.44 23.41 23.51
N TRP A 614 -21.53 23.49 24.48
CA TRP A 614 -20.73 24.70 24.69
C TRP A 614 -19.86 25.01 23.47
N MET A 615 -19.15 24.01 22.94
CA MET A 615 -18.28 24.16 21.77
C MET A 615 -19.07 24.62 20.54
N ALA A 616 -20.26 24.05 20.31
CA ALA A 616 -21.15 24.45 19.23
C ALA A 616 -21.61 25.90 19.37
N LYS A 617 -22.05 26.33 20.57
CA LYS A 617 -22.45 27.73 20.83
C LYS A 617 -21.28 28.70 20.63
N ARG A 618 -20.04 28.30 20.98
CA ARG A 618 -18.83 29.08 20.69
C ARG A 618 -18.57 29.16 19.19
N ALA A 619 -18.65 28.06 18.46
CA ALA A 619 -18.48 28.04 17.01
C ALA A 619 -19.52 28.94 16.30
N MET A 620 -20.79 28.93 16.74
CA MET A 620 -21.84 29.79 16.20
C MET A 620 -21.53 31.28 16.35
N ALA A 621 -20.88 31.69 17.45
CA ALA A 621 -20.46 33.08 17.65
C ALA A 621 -19.41 33.56 16.62
N TYR A 622 -18.69 32.63 15.99
CA TYR A 622 -17.77 32.88 14.87
C TYR A 622 -18.43 32.74 13.49
N GLY A 623 -19.74 32.49 13.43
CA GLY A 623 -20.49 32.32 12.18
C GLY A 623 -20.50 30.90 11.63
N VAL A 624 -20.14 29.89 12.43
CA VAL A 624 -20.31 28.48 12.03
C VAL A 624 -21.79 28.13 12.03
N GLY A 625 -22.33 27.78 10.85
CA GLY A 625 -23.74 27.45 10.67
C GLY A 625 -24.03 25.98 10.33
N THR A 626 -23.00 25.14 10.20
CA THR A 626 -23.15 23.74 9.81
C THR A 626 -22.72 22.81 10.94
N PHE A 627 -23.67 22.09 11.50
CA PHE A 627 -23.44 21.08 12.53
C PHE A 627 -23.88 19.71 12.04
N TYR A 628 -23.03 18.71 12.25
CA TYR A 628 -23.27 17.32 11.86
C TYR A 628 -23.25 16.44 13.10
N ALA A 629 -24.39 15.84 13.46
CA ALA A 629 -24.45 14.87 14.55
C ALA A 629 -24.36 13.45 13.99
N ASP A 630 -23.57 12.58 14.61
CA ASP A 630 -23.41 11.19 14.16
C ASP A 630 -23.30 10.23 15.33
N ALA A 631 -24.07 9.13 15.26
CA ALA A 631 -24.10 8.12 16.30
C ALA A 631 -22.96 7.13 16.14
N TRP A 632 -22.17 6.94 17.20
CA TRP A 632 -21.13 5.92 17.20
C TRP A 632 -21.70 4.49 17.23
N SER A 633 -22.81 4.32 17.93
CA SER A 633 -23.48 3.04 18.16
C SER A 633 -24.91 3.29 18.65
N ALA A 634 -25.75 2.25 18.64
CA ALA A 634 -26.98 2.24 19.43
C ALA A 634 -26.66 1.92 20.91
N PRO A 635 -27.49 2.33 21.88
CA PRO A 635 -27.38 1.85 23.25
C PRO A 635 -27.33 0.31 23.31
N GLY A 636 -26.49 -0.24 24.20
CA GLY A 636 -26.19 -1.68 24.20
C GLY A 636 -27.41 -2.59 24.31
N PHE A 637 -28.46 -2.18 25.03
CA PHE A 637 -29.69 -2.95 25.17
C PHE A 637 -30.53 -3.06 23.88
N MET A 638 -30.22 -2.26 22.85
CA MET A 638 -30.81 -2.33 21.52
C MET A 638 -30.04 -3.24 20.56
N LYS A 639 -28.90 -3.81 21.00
CA LYS A 639 -27.95 -4.54 20.15
C LYS A 639 -27.86 -6.03 20.48
N THR A 640 -27.46 -6.83 19.50
CA THR A 640 -27.36 -8.30 19.60
C THR A 640 -26.38 -8.81 20.66
N ASN A 641 -25.40 -8.00 21.05
CA ASN A 641 -24.40 -8.33 22.07
C ASN A 641 -24.72 -7.72 23.44
N GLY A 642 -25.79 -6.93 23.58
CA GLY A 642 -26.16 -6.27 24.83
C GLY A 642 -25.19 -5.17 25.28
N ARG A 643 -24.26 -4.73 24.42
CA ARG A 643 -23.17 -3.79 24.73
C ARG A 643 -23.08 -2.69 23.69
N ASP A 644 -22.70 -1.48 24.07
CA ASP A 644 -22.52 -0.38 23.11
C ASP A 644 -21.15 -0.46 22.39
N ASP A 645 -20.17 -1.12 23.01
CA ASP A 645 -18.87 -1.48 22.45
C ASP A 645 -18.84 -2.90 21.82
N GLU A 646 -17.66 -3.32 21.37
CA GLU A 646 -17.36 -4.67 20.86
C GLU A 646 -18.20 -5.11 19.63
N GLY A 647 -18.64 -4.15 18.81
CA GLY A 647 -19.42 -4.40 17.60
C GLY A 647 -20.86 -4.80 17.92
N GLY A 648 -21.33 -5.92 17.35
CA GLY A 648 -22.74 -6.33 17.42
C GLY A 648 -23.61 -5.56 16.41
N TYR A 649 -24.84 -6.00 16.22
CA TYR A 649 -25.78 -5.43 15.25
C TYR A 649 -27.00 -4.84 15.96
N LEU A 650 -27.63 -3.84 15.35
CA LEU A 650 -28.92 -3.35 15.81
C LEU A 650 -29.95 -4.49 15.72
N CYS A 651 -30.62 -4.81 16.83
CA CYS A 651 -31.61 -5.87 16.85
C CYS A 651 -32.75 -5.58 15.86
N GLY A 652 -33.05 -6.53 14.97
CA GLY A 652 -34.16 -6.45 14.02
C GLY A 652 -33.75 -6.07 12.59
N VAL A 653 -32.51 -5.67 12.35
CA VAL A 653 -32.01 -5.54 10.97
C VAL A 653 -31.78 -6.92 10.36
N LYS A 654 -31.68 -7.00 9.04
CA LYS A 654 -31.42 -8.25 8.31
C LYS A 654 -30.28 -9.06 8.95
N ASP A 655 -30.53 -10.36 9.13
CA ASP A 655 -29.60 -11.33 9.73
C ASP A 655 -29.20 -11.06 11.20
N ALA A 656 -29.86 -10.12 11.88
CA ALA A 656 -29.63 -9.78 13.28
C ALA A 656 -30.95 -9.77 14.08
N SER A 657 -31.20 -10.82 14.86
CA SER A 657 -32.41 -10.96 15.68
C SER A 657 -32.09 -11.05 17.18
N CYS A 658 -33.01 -10.56 18.00
CA CYS A 658 -32.91 -10.56 19.45
C CYS A 658 -34.21 -11.06 20.07
N LEU A 659 -34.11 -11.70 21.25
CA LEU A 659 -35.29 -12.17 21.99
C LEU A 659 -36.23 -11.04 22.40
N THR A 660 -35.68 -9.83 22.53
CA THR A 660 -36.43 -8.60 22.86
C THR A 660 -37.18 -8.02 21.66
N GLY A 661 -36.97 -8.51 20.44
CA GLY A 661 -37.63 -8.00 19.22
C GLY A 661 -36.76 -7.05 18.39
N SER A 662 -37.40 -6.29 17.49
CA SER A 662 -36.74 -5.31 16.63
C SER A 662 -36.67 -3.94 17.32
N TRP A 663 -35.48 -3.39 17.42
CA TRP A 663 -35.20 -2.08 18.04
C TRP A 663 -35.02 -0.96 17.01
N ILE A 664 -35.26 -1.22 15.72
CA ILE A 664 -35.11 -0.21 14.65
C ILE A 664 -35.94 1.04 14.94
N ALA A 665 -37.22 0.88 15.30
CA ALA A 665 -38.11 2.01 15.57
C ALA A 665 -37.65 2.82 16.80
N ALA A 666 -37.34 2.13 17.91
CA ALA A 666 -36.84 2.77 19.13
C ALA A 666 -35.51 3.51 18.89
N TYR A 667 -34.61 2.94 18.09
CA TYR A 667 -33.36 3.60 17.72
C TYR A 667 -33.58 4.81 16.81
N VAL A 668 -34.54 4.76 15.90
CA VAL A 668 -34.93 5.93 15.11
C VAL A 668 -35.49 7.04 15.99
N ASP A 669 -36.36 6.71 16.95
CA ASP A 669 -36.91 7.68 17.90
C ASP A 669 -35.82 8.29 18.80
N TYR A 670 -34.84 7.49 19.20
CA TYR A 670 -33.64 7.92 19.92
C TYR A 670 -32.86 8.99 19.12
N LEU A 671 -32.58 8.75 17.85
CA LEU A 671 -31.88 9.71 16.98
C LEU A 671 -32.72 11.00 16.78
N VAL A 672 -34.03 10.86 16.58
CA VAL A 672 -34.94 12.01 16.41
C VAL A 672 -35.02 12.84 17.70
N GLN A 673 -35.05 12.20 18.87
CA GLN A 673 -35.04 12.90 20.15
C GLN A 673 -33.74 13.68 20.33
N TYR A 674 -32.58 13.08 20.05
CA TYR A 674 -31.30 13.78 20.11
C TYR A 674 -31.26 15.02 19.21
N VAL A 675 -31.84 14.91 18.00
CA VAL A 675 -31.96 16.07 17.09
C VAL A 675 -32.82 17.17 17.72
N LYS A 676 -33.95 16.84 18.36
CA LYS A 676 -34.80 17.82 19.04
C LYS A 676 -34.07 18.49 20.20
N ASP A 677 -33.28 17.74 20.97
CA ASP A 677 -32.55 18.26 22.12
C ASP A 677 -31.53 19.34 21.69
N TYR A 678 -30.74 19.07 20.64
CA TYR A 678 -29.80 20.06 20.09
C TYR A 678 -30.47 21.27 19.45
N LEU A 679 -31.60 21.07 18.76
CA LEU A 679 -32.40 22.19 18.24
C LEU A 679 -32.99 23.04 19.38
N GLY A 680 -33.39 22.40 20.49
CA GLY A 680 -33.83 23.07 21.72
C GLY A 680 -32.74 23.93 22.36
N GLU A 681 -31.47 23.53 22.22
CA GLU A 681 -30.30 24.34 22.60
C GLU A 681 -29.98 25.48 21.63
N GLY A 682 -30.74 25.60 20.53
CA GLY A 682 -30.53 26.59 19.47
C GLY A 682 -29.43 26.20 18.47
N ILE A 683 -28.98 24.94 18.45
CA ILE A 683 -27.92 24.46 17.55
C ILE A 683 -28.56 23.87 16.28
N PRO A 684 -28.39 24.48 15.10
CA PRO A 684 -29.05 24.03 13.88
C PRO A 684 -28.32 22.83 13.27
N LEU A 685 -28.69 21.62 13.68
CA LEU A 685 -28.17 20.39 13.06
C LEU A 685 -28.61 20.32 11.59
N LYS A 686 -27.63 20.20 10.69
CA LYS A 686 -27.87 20.07 9.24
C LYS A 686 -28.03 18.60 8.84
N TYR A 687 -27.26 17.71 9.47
CA TYR A 687 -27.28 16.29 9.20
C TYR A 687 -27.29 15.47 10.49
N VAL A 688 -27.92 14.31 10.43
CA VAL A 688 -27.87 13.26 11.45
C VAL A 688 -27.47 11.92 10.80
N GLY A 689 -26.41 11.31 11.33
CA GLY A 689 -25.95 9.97 11.01
C GLY A 689 -26.32 8.99 12.13
N PHE A 690 -26.53 7.74 11.75
CA PHE A 690 -26.99 6.69 12.68
C PHE A 690 -25.89 5.67 13.01
N ILE A 691 -24.70 5.78 12.40
CA ILE A 691 -23.63 4.81 12.58
C ILE A 691 -22.28 5.38 12.16
N ASN A 692 -21.27 5.19 13.02
CA ASN A 692 -19.85 5.46 12.74
C ASN A 692 -19.10 4.16 12.50
N GLU A 693 -18.24 4.11 11.48
CA GLU A 693 -17.34 2.98 11.18
C GLU A 693 -18.02 1.61 11.31
N PRO A 694 -19.07 1.32 10.52
CA PRO A 694 -19.89 0.12 10.61
C PRO A 694 -19.13 -1.19 10.35
N ASN A 695 -17.85 -1.10 10.01
CA ASN A 695 -16.93 -2.19 9.72
C ASN A 695 -15.87 -2.38 10.83
N LEU A 696 -16.05 -1.77 12.01
CA LEU A 696 -15.03 -1.73 13.07
C LEU A 696 -15.49 -2.35 14.40
N ASN A 697 -14.57 -3.05 15.08
CA ASN A 697 -14.76 -3.62 16.41
C ASN A 697 -13.71 -3.08 17.39
N LYS A 698 -14.14 -2.37 18.45
CA LYS A 698 -13.27 -1.74 19.45
C LYS A 698 -13.88 -1.81 20.85
N SER A 699 -13.08 -1.45 21.84
CA SER A 699 -13.47 -1.33 23.26
C SER A 699 -14.15 0.01 23.59
N TYR A 700 -14.49 0.80 22.57
CA TYR A 700 -15.35 1.97 22.66
C TYR A 700 -16.59 1.72 21.82
N ALA A 701 -17.57 2.63 21.87
CA ALA A 701 -18.84 2.49 21.16
C ALA A 701 -18.63 2.13 19.67
N THR A 702 -19.09 0.96 19.24
CA THR A 702 -19.10 0.54 17.83
C THR A 702 -20.33 -0.32 17.53
N MET A 703 -20.80 -0.30 16.28
CA MET A 703 -21.91 -1.13 15.81
C MET A 703 -21.62 -1.58 14.39
N PHE A 704 -21.91 -2.84 14.06
CA PHE A 704 -21.79 -3.33 12.70
C PHE A 704 -23.01 -2.99 11.85
N SER A 705 -22.78 -2.67 10.59
CA SER A 705 -23.81 -2.60 9.55
C SER A 705 -23.19 -2.83 8.17
N ASP A 706 -23.94 -3.47 7.27
CA ASP A 706 -23.67 -3.37 5.84
C ASP A 706 -24.55 -2.30 5.18
N GLY A 707 -24.38 -2.09 3.87
CA GLY A 707 -25.17 -1.14 3.12
C GLY A 707 -26.67 -1.49 3.03
N TYR A 708 -27.05 -2.77 3.16
CA TYR A 708 -28.46 -3.20 3.14
C TYR A 708 -29.14 -2.93 4.48
N GLN A 709 -28.50 -3.35 5.57
CA GLN A 709 -28.94 -3.06 6.94
C GLN A 709 -29.03 -1.55 7.17
N ALA A 710 -28.11 -0.76 6.61
CA ALA A 710 -28.18 0.69 6.64
C ALA A 710 -29.49 1.24 6.04
N THR A 711 -29.96 0.69 4.91
CA THR A 711 -31.23 1.15 4.31
C THR A 711 -32.46 0.86 5.18
N GLU A 712 -32.40 -0.16 6.03
CA GLU A 712 -33.47 -0.49 6.97
C GLU A 712 -33.60 0.53 8.11
N VAL A 713 -32.56 1.34 8.36
CA VAL A 713 -32.57 2.46 9.31
C VAL A 713 -32.78 3.81 8.61
N ILE A 714 -32.13 4.04 7.45
CA ILE A 714 -32.24 5.30 6.70
C ILE A 714 -33.68 5.65 6.35
N ARG A 715 -34.44 4.68 5.83
CA ARG A 715 -35.83 4.90 5.40
C ARG A 715 -36.74 5.32 6.57
N PRO A 716 -36.83 4.55 7.68
CA PRO A 716 -37.66 4.96 8.80
C PRO A 716 -37.15 6.24 9.48
N LEU A 717 -35.83 6.48 9.55
CA LEU A 717 -35.28 7.73 10.07
C LEU A 717 -35.74 8.95 9.27
N ARG A 718 -35.67 8.89 7.93
CA ARG A 718 -36.18 9.96 7.06
C ARG A 718 -37.67 10.21 7.28
N ALA A 719 -38.46 9.14 7.41
CA ALA A 719 -39.89 9.22 7.66
C ALA A 719 -40.19 9.87 9.02
N ALA A 720 -39.49 9.46 10.08
CA ALA A 720 -39.67 9.99 11.43
C ALA A 720 -39.27 11.48 11.52
N LEU A 721 -38.16 11.88 10.90
CA LEU A 721 -37.79 13.30 10.79
C LEU A 721 -38.87 14.12 10.06
N SER A 722 -39.47 13.57 9.02
CA SER A 722 -40.58 14.24 8.31
C SER A 722 -41.80 14.41 9.20
N ALA A 723 -42.22 13.35 9.88
CA ALA A 723 -43.36 13.36 10.80
C ALA A 723 -43.14 14.31 11.99
N GLY A 724 -41.90 14.48 12.43
CA GLY A 724 -41.51 15.39 13.51
C GLY A 724 -41.36 16.87 13.10
N ASN A 725 -41.69 17.26 11.86
CA ASN A 725 -41.39 18.59 11.30
C ASN A 725 -39.89 18.95 11.29
N LEU A 726 -39.02 17.94 11.16
CA LEU A 726 -37.56 18.06 11.15
C LEU A 726 -36.97 17.79 9.74
N SER A 727 -37.76 17.97 8.68
CA SER A 727 -37.32 17.69 7.30
C SER A 727 -36.13 18.55 6.81
N ALA A 728 -35.77 19.60 7.55
CA ALA A 728 -34.56 20.38 7.27
C ALA A 728 -33.26 19.63 7.65
N VAL A 729 -33.35 18.59 8.49
CA VAL A 729 -32.23 17.75 8.88
C VAL A 729 -32.12 16.59 7.90
N GLY A 730 -30.99 16.50 7.21
CA GLY A 730 -30.70 15.41 6.27
C GLY A 730 -30.17 14.16 6.97
N VAL A 731 -30.50 12.98 6.45
CA VAL A 731 -29.86 11.72 6.90
C VAL A 731 -28.52 11.56 6.20
N SER A 732 -27.47 11.21 6.95
CA SER A 732 -26.14 10.87 6.43
C SER A 732 -25.80 9.38 6.61
N CYS A 733 -24.96 8.83 5.74
CA CYS A 733 -24.48 7.45 5.83
C CYS A 733 -23.24 7.21 4.94
N CYS A 734 -22.31 6.30 5.27
CA CYS A 734 -22.34 5.39 6.42
C CYS A 734 -21.05 5.40 7.23
N GLU A 735 -20.22 6.44 7.11
CA GLU A 735 -19.00 6.57 7.90
C GLU A 735 -18.04 5.37 7.74
N GLY A 736 -17.98 4.73 6.57
CA GLY A 736 -17.03 3.63 6.35
C GLY A 736 -15.59 4.09 6.60
N GLN A 737 -14.81 3.30 7.35
CA GLN A 737 -13.47 3.66 7.86
C GLN A 737 -12.46 4.05 6.77
N GLY A 738 -12.71 3.66 5.52
CA GLY A 738 -11.93 4.10 4.38
C GLY A 738 -12.76 4.19 3.10
N TRP A 739 -12.20 4.87 2.09
CA TRP A 739 -12.85 5.12 0.82
C TRP A 739 -13.37 3.85 0.11
N SER A 740 -12.59 2.77 0.16
CA SER A 740 -12.98 1.47 -0.43
C SER A 740 -14.14 0.81 0.32
N MET A 741 -14.16 0.91 1.64
CA MET A 741 -15.21 0.34 2.48
C MET A 741 -16.53 1.06 2.24
N GLN A 742 -16.50 2.40 2.16
CA GLN A 742 -17.69 3.15 1.78
C GLN A 742 -18.14 2.81 0.34
N ARG A 743 -17.19 2.68 -0.59
CA ARG A 743 -17.50 2.25 -1.97
C ARG A 743 -18.24 0.91 -2.00
N ALA A 744 -17.87 -0.05 -1.17
CA ALA A 744 -18.53 -1.36 -1.10
C ALA A 744 -19.99 -1.26 -0.63
N MET A 745 -20.35 -0.23 0.15
CA MET A 745 -21.72 0.00 0.61
C MET A 745 -22.59 0.74 -0.42
N MET A 746 -21.98 1.49 -1.34
CA MET A 746 -22.71 2.33 -2.31
C MET A 746 -23.79 1.60 -3.12
N PRO A 747 -23.59 0.35 -3.62
CA PRO A 747 -24.61 -0.36 -4.39
C PRO A 747 -25.95 -0.49 -3.65
N ALA A 748 -25.92 -0.81 -2.35
CA ALA A 748 -27.13 -0.97 -1.55
C ALA A 748 -27.80 0.38 -1.24
N LEU A 749 -27.01 1.46 -1.12
CA LEU A 749 -27.52 2.80 -0.82
C LEU A 749 -28.20 3.48 -2.01
N HIS A 750 -27.99 3.02 -3.25
CA HIS A 750 -28.58 3.64 -4.44
C HIS A 750 -30.10 3.79 -4.39
N THR A 751 -30.80 2.84 -3.78
CA THR A 751 -32.27 2.91 -3.61
C THR A 751 -32.65 4.07 -2.69
N ALA A 752 -32.00 4.18 -1.53
CA ALA A 752 -32.24 5.27 -0.58
C ALA A 752 -31.88 6.64 -1.18
N ILE A 753 -30.82 6.70 -2.00
CA ILE A 753 -30.42 7.91 -2.75
C ILE A 753 -31.53 8.29 -3.76
N SER A 754 -31.97 7.33 -4.56
CA SER A 754 -32.99 7.55 -5.61
C SER A 754 -34.33 7.99 -5.02
N ASN A 755 -34.69 7.43 -3.86
CA ASN A 755 -35.91 7.79 -3.12
C ASN A 755 -35.78 9.10 -2.32
N LYS A 756 -34.62 9.77 -2.35
CA LYS A 756 -34.32 10.96 -1.55
C LYS A 756 -34.48 10.73 -0.03
N GLU A 757 -34.21 9.50 0.39
CA GLU A 757 -34.17 9.09 1.80
C GLU A 757 -32.82 9.47 2.45
N LEU A 758 -31.74 9.42 1.67
CA LEU A 758 -30.40 9.84 2.06
C LEU A 758 -30.07 11.23 1.48
N ALA A 759 -29.44 12.09 2.29
CA ALA A 759 -29.08 13.46 1.90
C ALA A 759 -27.57 13.70 1.77
N LEU A 760 -26.75 12.86 2.43
CA LEU A 760 -25.30 12.98 2.46
C LEU A 760 -24.63 11.61 2.50
N VAL A 761 -23.61 11.40 1.68
CA VAL A 761 -22.70 10.24 1.82
C VAL A 761 -21.50 10.63 2.68
N THR A 762 -21.18 9.83 3.68
CA THR A 762 -20.05 10.06 4.59
C THR A 762 -19.08 8.88 4.59
N THR A 763 -17.80 9.16 4.82
CA THR A 763 -16.70 8.18 4.85
C THR A 763 -15.51 8.77 5.59
N HIS A 764 -14.56 7.92 5.97
CA HIS A 764 -13.28 8.33 6.54
C HIS A 764 -12.15 8.09 5.52
N ALA A 765 -10.94 8.52 5.86
CA ALA A 765 -9.78 8.38 4.97
C ALA A 765 -8.48 7.96 5.70
N TYR A 766 -8.62 7.18 6.77
CA TYR A 766 -7.53 6.68 7.61
C TYR A 766 -6.57 5.72 6.88
N ARG A 767 -5.26 6.02 6.76
CA ARG A 767 -4.32 5.16 5.98
C ARG A 767 -4.32 3.68 6.43
N GLY A 768 -4.55 2.80 5.43
CA GLY A 768 -4.61 1.34 5.43
C GLY A 768 -5.32 0.93 4.12
N HIS A 769 -4.82 -0.03 3.33
CA HIS A 769 -5.19 -0.09 1.90
C HIS A 769 -6.62 -0.60 1.64
N PRO A 770 -7.40 -0.01 0.69
CA PRO A 770 -7.28 1.36 0.16
C PRO A 770 -8.14 2.35 0.97
N ALA A 771 -7.49 3.23 1.73
CA ALA A 771 -8.14 4.29 2.50
C ALA A 771 -8.27 5.64 1.81
N ALA A 772 -7.41 5.96 0.83
CA ALA A 772 -7.43 7.25 0.16
C ALA A 772 -8.35 7.24 -1.08
N PRO A 773 -8.96 8.38 -1.44
CA PRO A 773 -9.71 8.50 -2.69
C PRO A 773 -8.86 8.27 -3.93
N ASP A 774 -9.18 7.23 -4.70
CA ASP A 774 -8.59 6.87 -6.01
C ASP A 774 -9.49 7.31 -7.18
N LYS A 775 -10.79 7.48 -6.94
CA LYS A 775 -11.80 8.04 -7.86
C LYS A 775 -13.06 8.47 -7.09
N PRO A 776 -13.95 9.30 -7.66
CA PRO A 776 -15.20 9.65 -7.02
C PRO A 776 -16.07 8.43 -6.68
N LEU A 777 -16.83 8.51 -5.58
CA LEU A 777 -17.86 7.52 -5.29
C LEU A 777 -19.01 7.64 -6.31
N ASN A 778 -19.63 6.52 -6.65
CA ASN A 778 -20.75 6.50 -7.59
C ASN A 778 -22.02 7.02 -6.90
N THR A 779 -22.22 8.33 -6.86
CA THR A 779 -23.39 8.98 -6.25
C THR A 779 -23.63 10.37 -6.83
N SER A 780 -24.88 10.82 -6.79
CA SER A 780 -25.28 12.19 -7.08
C SER A 780 -25.34 13.08 -5.83
N LEU A 781 -25.24 12.50 -4.64
CA LEU A 781 -25.24 13.23 -3.37
C LEU A 781 -23.86 13.83 -3.07
N PRO A 782 -23.79 14.88 -2.22
CA PRO A 782 -22.54 15.31 -1.63
C PRO A 782 -21.84 14.16 -0.88
N VAL A 783 -20.51 14.15 -0.92
CA VAL A 783 -19.65 13.20 -0.22
C VAL A 783 -18.76 13.94 0.76
N TRP A 784 -18.82 13.59 2.04
CA TRP A 784 -17.97 14.16 3.08
C TRP A 784 -16.96 13.14 3.58
N ILE A 785 -15.70 13.57 3.69
CA ILE A 785 -14.76 12.91 4.61
C ILE A 785 -15.03 13.50 5.98
N THR A 786 -15.60 12.71 6.88
CA THR A 786 -16.08 13.15 8.20
C THR A 786 -15.07 12.91 9.32
N GLU A 787 -14.00 12.18 9.00
CA GLU A 787 -12.90 11.88 9.90
C GLU A 787 -11.64 11.46 9.12
N ASN A 788 -10.50 12.04 9.49
CA ASN A 788 -9.18 11.55 9.13
C ASN A 788 -8.14 12.12 10.09
N SER A 789 -7.12 11.33 10.42
CA SER A 789 -5.92 11.75 11.16
C SER A 789 -4.83 10.66 11.05
N PRO A 790 -3.57 10.94 11.39
CA PRO A 790 -2.50 9.93 11.41
C PRO A 790 -2.61 8.93 12.59
N ILE A 791 -3.74 8.89 13.31
CA ILE A 791 -3.94 8.08 14.52
C ILE A 791 -3.72 6.58 14.28
N MET A 792 -4.04 6.06 13.08
CA MET A 792 -3.88 4.63 12.77
C MET A 792 -2.42 4.17 12.79
N GLN A 793 -1.47 5.05 12.44
CA GLN A 793 -0.04 4.77 12.51
C GLN A 793 0.54 5.01 13.92
N ARG A 794 -0.28 5.47 14.88
CA ARG A 794 0.14 5.89 16.23
C ARG A 794 1.33 6.85 16.22
N LEU A 795 1.39 7.69 15.19
CA LEU A 795 2.42 8.73 15.10
C LEU A 795 2.14 9.78 16.17
N GLY A 796 3.17 10.27 16.84
CA GLY A 796 3.00 11.35 17.83
C GLY A 796 2.66 12.69 17.18
N PHE A 797 2.37 13.70 18.00
CA PHE A 797 2.24 15.08 17.55
C PHE A 797 3.54 15.58 16.88
N THR A 798 3.42 16.32 15.77
CA THR A 798 4.55 17.00 15.12
C THR A 798 4.13 18.35 14.55
N ASP A 799 5.04 19.33 14.65
CA ASP A 799 4.99 20.62 13.95
C ASP A 799 5.88 20.63 12.70
N THR A 800 6.48 19.49 12.34
CA THR A 800 7.32 19.35 11.15
C THR A 800 6.47 19.36 9.88
N TRP A 801 6.73 20.33 9.01
CA TRP A 801 6.05 20.39 7.71
C TRP A 801 6.47 19.26 6.78
N HIS A 802 7.78 18.98 6.65
CA HIS A 802 8.29 17.85 5.88
C HIS A 802 9.69 17.42 6.34
N ARG A 803 9.89 16.11 6.55
CA ARG A 803 11.21 15.50 6.73
C ARG A 803 11.33 14.23 5.91
N ASN A 804 10.37 13.32 6.03
CA ASN A 804 10.41 12.01 5.39
C ASN A 804 9.05 11.52 4.87
N ASN A 805 8.09 12.44 4.69
CA ASN A 805 6.71 12.15 4.25
C ASN A 805 5.92 11.28 5.24
N SER A 806 6.23 11.36 6.53
CA SER A 806 5.40 10.72 7.57
C SER A 806 3.97 11.27 7.55
N GLU A 807 2.98 10.49 7.98
CA GLU A 807 1.56 10.84 7.84
C GLU A 807 1.14 12.03 8.72
N ASN A 808 1.85 12.26 9.83
CA ASN A 808 1.63 13.40 10.71
C ASN A 808 2.30 14.70 10.21
N GLU A 809 3.08 14.65 9.12
CA GLU A 809 3.72 15.84 8.53
C GLU A 809 2.76 16.66 7.66
N GLY A 810 2.99 17.97 7.62
CA GLY A 810 2.12 18.92 6.93
C GLY A 810 2.06 18.74 5.41
N LEU A 811 3.18 18.46 4.74
CA LEU A 811 3.21 18.25 3.29
C LEU A 811 2.45 16.97 2.88
N THR A 812 2.58 15.91 3.67
CA THR A 812 1.81 14.68 3.48
C THR A 812 0.32 14.98 3.61
N TRP A 813 -0.07 15.74 4.62
CA TRP A 813 -1.46 16.12 4.85
C TRP A 813 -2.04 17.02 3.74
N ALA A 814 -1.24 17.97 3.25
CA ALA A 814 -1.61 18.79 2.09
C ALA A 814 -1.90 17.92 0.86
N ASN A 815 -1.10 16.88 0.63
CA ASN A 815 -1.35 15.93 -0.46
C ASN A 815 -2.60 15.06 -0.24
N ASN A 816 -2.94 14.74 1.01
CA ASN A 816 -4.18 14.02 1.34
C ASN A 816 -5.41 14.89 1.02
N LEU A 817 -5.42 16.16 1.46
CA LEU A 817 -6.46 17.13 1.13
C LEU A 817 -6.58 17.32 -0.39
N GLN A 818 -5.46 17.54 -1.08
CA GLN A 818 -5.45 17.69 -2.53
C GLN A 818 -6.04 16.45 -3.25
N THR A 819 -5.69 15.24 -2.80
CA THR A 819 -6.25 13.99 -3.34
C THR A 819 -7.76 13.91 -3.09
N ALA A 820 -8.22 14.23 -1.88
CA ALA A 820 -9.64 14.17 -1.54
C ALA A 820 -10.51 15.05 -2.44
N PHE A 821 -10.12 16.32 -2.64
CA PHE A 821 -10.91 17.25 -3.44
C PHE A 821 -10.72 17.09 -4.94
N ALA A 822 -9.49 16.85 -5.41
CA ALA A 822 -9.19 16.83 -6.85
C ALA A 822 -9.35 15.45 -7.50
N VAL A 823 -9.28 14.36 -6.72
CA VAL A 823 -9.48 12.98 -7.20
C VAL A 823 -10.80 12.40 -6.68
N GLY A 824 -11.08 12.54 -5.38
CA GLY A 824 -12.28 12.00 -4.75
C GLY A 824 -13.57 12.80 -5.01
N ASN A 825 -13.47 14.03 -5.51
CA ASN A 825 -14.58 14.99 -5.63
C ASN A 825 -15.37 15.19 -4.32
N VAL A 826 -14.71 15.16 -3.16
CA VAL A 826 -15.40 15.39 -1.88
C VAL A 826 -15.89 16.83 -1.76
N ASN A 827 -17.01 17.00 -1.05
CA ASN A 827 -17.65 18.28 -0.78
C ASN A 827 -17.22 18.88 0.57
N ALA A 828 -16.85 18.05 1.54
CA ALA A 828 -16.28 18.50 2.80
C ALA A 828 -15.19 17.56 3.32
N TYR A 829 -14.34 18.11 4.20
CA TYR A 829 -13.27 17.37 4.85
C TYR A 829 -13.16 17.79 6.32
N LEU A 830 -13.32 16.83 7.22
CA LEU A 830 -13.24 17.02 8.66
C LEU A 830 -12.06 16.24 9.23
N TYR A 831 -11.24 16.93 10.02
CA TYR A 831 -10.17 16.32 10.79
C TYR A 831 -10.72 15.57 12.00
N TRP A 832 -10.05 14.52 12.47
CA TRP A 832 -10.52 13.75 13.63
C TRP A 832 -10.69 14.62 14.89
N ILE A 833 -9.63 15.22 15.42
CA ILE A 833 -9.68 16.03 16.64
C ILE A 833 -9.10 17.43 16.40
N GLY A 834 -9.89 18.46 16.70
CA GLY A 834 -9.45 19.85 16.63
C GLY A 834 -8.49 20.21 17.76
N VAL A 835 -8.90 19.94 19.00
CA VAL A 835 -8.16 20.29 20.21
C VAL A 835 -8.05 19.09 21.16
N GLY A 836 -6.86 18.80 21.66
CA GLY A 836 -6.69 17.66 22.57
C GLY A 836 -5.38 17.66 23.37
N PRO A 837 -5.26 16.76 24.37
CA PRO A 837 -4.04 16.56 25.15
C PRO A 837 -2.94 15.80 24.37
N TRP A 838 -1.76 15.61 24.99
CA TRP A 838 -0.68 14.78 24.40
C TRP A 838 -1.11 13.32 24.41
N GLY A 839 -0.84 12.60 23.32
CA GLY A 839 -1.14 11.18 23.19
C GLY A 839 -1.01 10.70 21.75
N ALA A 840 -1.60 9.54 21.45
CA ALA A 840 -1.63 8.98 20.09
C ALA A 840 -2.62 9.69 19.14
N GLU A 841 -3.43 10.62 19.64
CA GLU A 841 -4.61 11.16 18.93
C GLU A 841 -4.34 12.37 18.01
N VAL A 842 -3.08 12.80 17.89
CA VAL A 842 -2.59 13.90 17.01
C VAL A 842 -3.61 15.01 16.73
N PRO A 843 -3.99 15.83 17.73
CA PRO A 843 -4.92 16.94 17.52
C PRO A 843 -4.31 18.03 16.63
N LEU A 844 -5.14 18.82 15.94
CA LEU A 844 -4.68 20.01 15.20
C LEU A 844 -4.02 21.03 16.14
N ILE A 845 -4.59 21.20 17.34
CA ILE A 845 -4.11 22.08 18.39
C ILE A 845 -3.93 21.29 19.68
N TRP A 846 -2.69 21.17 20.12
CA TRP A 846 -2.37 20.54 21.39
C TRP A 846 -2.52 21.53 22.56
N VAL A 847 -3.15 21.08 23.66
CA VAL A 847 -3.31 21.84 24.92
C VAL A 847 -2.88 20.98 26.12
N PRO A 848 -2.07 21.50 27.06
CA PRO A 848 -1.68 20.75 28.25
C PRO A 848 -2.84 20.45 29.21
N PRO A 849 -2.87 19.27 29.86
CA PRO A 849 -3.91 18.95 30.84
C PRO A 849 -3.76 19.79 32.13
N ARG A 850 -4.91 20.15 32.73
CA ARG A 850 -5.03 21.10 33.86
C ARG A 850 -4.31 20.66 35.16
N ASN A 851 -4.11 19.36 35.35
CA ASN A 851 -3.60 18.76 36.60
C ASN A 851 -2.19 18.13 36.46
N ALA A 852 -1.47 18.39 35.38
CA ALA A 852 -0.06 17.99 35.30
C ALA A 852 0.72 18.78 36.36
N SER A 853 1.33 18.08 37.31
CA SER A 853 2.23 18.63 38.32
C SER A 853 3.38 19.35 37.62
N THR A 854 3.27 20.68 37.58
CA THR A 854 4.20 21.66 37.00
C THR A 854 4.52 21.52 35.50
N PRO A 855 4.44 22.62 34.73
CA PRO A 855 4.76 22.62 33.31
C PRO A 855 6.25 22.36 33.13
N ASP A 856 6.60 21.55 32.13
CA ASP A 856 7.94 21.59 31.56
C ASP A 856 8.34 23.06 31.33
N HIS A 857 9.28 23.54 32.14
CA HIS A 857 10.35 24.47 31.78
C HIS A 857 10.12 25.35 30.53
N GLY A 858 9.09 26.20 30.51
CA GLY A 858 8.86 27.15 29.41
C GLY A 858 8.12 26.61 28.17
N ALA A 859 7.38 25.50 28.29
CA ALA A 859 6.51 25.01 27.22
C ALA A 859 5.40 26.03 26.88
N PRO A 860 5.10 26.26 25.58
CA PRO A 860 4.07 27.21 25.17
C PRO A 860 2.67 26.73 25.63
N PRO A 861 1.71 27.64 25.86
CA PRO A 861 0.38 27.32 26.38
C PRO A 861 -0.46 26.44 25.44
N PHE A 862 -0.04 26.29 24.18
CA PHE A 862 -0.56 25.35 23.19
C PHE A 862 0.51 25.15 22.09
N ARG A 863 0.33 24.13 21.25
CA ARG A 863 1.14 23.92 20.02
C ARG A 863 0.23 23.62 18.84
N LEU A 864 0.64 24.04 17.64
CA LEU A 864 -0.08 23.77 16.39
C LEU A 864 0.63 22.65 15.64
N ALA A 865 -0.12 21.64 15.21
CA ALA A 865 0.42 20.58 14.38
C ALA A 865 0.72 21.08 12.97
N ALA A 866 1.62 20.41 12.25
CA ALA A 866 1.83 20.72 10.83
C ALA A 866 0.56 20.50 9.99
N THR A 867 -0.29 19.55 10.40
CA THR A 867 -1.60 19.27 9.80
C THR A 867 -2.60 20.43 9.97
N TYR A 868 -2.47 21.24 11.03
CA TYR A 868 -3.27 22.46 11.21
C TYR A 868 -2.99 23.45 10.10
N TRP A 869 -1.70 23.71 9.81
CA TRP A 869 -1.33 24.63 8.74
C TRP A 869 -1.81 24.13 7.38
N ALA A 870 -1.61 22.84 7.08
CA ALA A 870 -2.14 22.24 5.86
C ALA A 870 -3.67 22.40 5.75
N SER A 871 -4.42 22.17 6.83
CA SER A 871 -5.89 22.31 6.83
C SER A 871 -6.34 23.77 6.70
N ALA A 872 -5.62 24.71 7.31
CA ALA A 872 -5.90 26.15 7.26
C ALA A 872 -5.75 26.73 5.84
N HIS A 873 -4.85 26.19 5.02
CA HIS A 873 -4.73 26.58 3.62
C HIS A 873 -6.02 26.34 2.83
N TRP A 874 -6.79 25.28 3.10
CA TRP A 874 -8.08 25.08 2.45
C TRP A 874 -9.19 25.86 3.17
N SER A 875 -9.38 25.59 4.46
CA SER A 875 -10.53 26.06 5.25
C SER A 875 -10.65 27.59 5.37
N ARG A 876 -9.52 28.31 5.40
CA ARG A 876 -9.53 29.78 5.54
C ARG A 876 -10.04 30.45 4.27
N PHE A 877 -9.62 29.94 3.11
CA PHE A 877 -9.78 30.63 1.83
C PHE A 877 -10.93 30.07 0.99
N ILE A 878 -11.22 28.77 1.08
CA ILE A 878 -12.32 28.13 0.35
C ILE A 878 -13.53 28.09 1.26
N ARG A 879 -14.53 28.93 0.98
CA ARG A 879 -15.71 29.12 1.84
C ARG A 879 -16.89 28.25 1.41
N PRO A 880 -17.83 27.92 2.31
CA PRO A 880 -19.05 27.20 1.96
C PRO A 880 -19.75 27.82 0.75
N GLY A 881 -20.12 26.98 -0.22
CA GLY A 881 -20.70 27.40 -1.50
C GLY A 881 -19.66 27.64 -2.61
N ALA A 882 -18.35 27.55 -2.32
CA ALA A 882 -17.34 27.59 -3.37
C ALA A 882 -17.51 26.41 -4.34
N VAL A 883 -17.19 26.61 -5.61
CA VAL A 883 -17.23 25.54 -6.62
C VAL A 883 -15.81 25.24 -7.08
N ARG A 884 -15.42 23.96 -7.08
CA ARG A 884 -14.13 23.57 -7.66
C ARG A 884 -14.18 23.75 -9.18
N ILE A 885 -13.19 24.42 -9.74
CA ILE A 885 -13.07 24.73 -11.17
C ILE A 885 -11.85 24.05 -11.80
N GLY A 886 -11.73 24.10 -13.12
CA GLY A 886 -10.59 23.54 -13.87
C GLY A 886 -9.27 24.21 -13.50
N ALA A 887 -8.20 23.42 -13.37
CA ALA A 887 -6.87 23.89 -13.03
C ALA A 887 -5.80 22.96 -13.62
N ASP A 888 -5.33 23.22 -14.83
CA ASP A 888 -4.40 22.33 -15.53
C ASP A 888 -2.94 22.79 -15.43
N LEU A 889 -2.02 21.84 -15.39
CA LEU A 889 -0.58 22.12 -15.43
C LEU A 889 -0.10 22.13 -16.89
N VAL A 890 -0.12 23.31 -17.50
CA VAL A 890 0.35 23.50 -18.88
C VAL A 890 1.87 23.50 -18.89
N GLY A 891 2.45 22.67 -19.78
CA GLY A 891 3.89 22.56 -19.99
C GLY A 891 4.64 21.68 -18.96
N SER A 892 3.96 21.05 -17.99
CA SER A 892 4.60 20.14 -17.03
C SER A 892 4.71 18.69 -17.52
N GLY A 893 3.89 18.28 -18.50
CA GLY A 893 3.79 16.87 -18.93
C GLY A 893 3.14 15.94 -17.90
N THR A 894 2.63 16.47 -16.78
CA THR A 894 1.99 15.73 -15.69
C THR A 894 0.59 16.28 -15.40
N LYS A 895 -0.33 15.43 -14.90
CA LYS A 895 -1.67 15.89 -14.51
C LYS A 895 -1.59 16.79 -13.27
N ASN A 896 -2.49 17.76 -13.11
CA ASN A 896 -2.63 18.58 -11.89
C ASN A 896 -2.86 17.77 -10.60
N THR A 897 -3.33 16.53 -10.74
CA THR A 897 -3.57 15.57 -9.65
C THR A 897 -2.41 14.61 -9.41
N SER A 898 -1.34 14.62 -10.22
CA SER A 898 -0.20 13.70 -10.06
C SER A 898 1.16 14.34 -10.38
N GLY A 899 2.23 13.87 -9.74
CA GLY A 899 3.59 14.36 -9.99
C GLY A 899 4.11 15.38 -8.96
N LYS A 900 5.22 16.04 -9.30
CA LYS A 900 5.98 16.89 -8.37
C LYS A 900 5.32 18.23 -8.06
N VAL A 901 4.46 18.73 -8.95
CA VAL A 901 3.57 19.87 -8.66
C VAL A 901 2.15 19.38 -8.75
N ARG A 902 1.32 19.73 -7.77
CA ARG A 902 -0.12 19.42 -7.77
C ARG A 902 -0.91 20.71 -7.54
N ALA A 903 -2.04 20.86 -8.23
CA ALA A 903 -2.83 22.08 -8.14
C ALA A 903 -4.34 21.84 -8.19
N SER A 904 -5.11 22.68 -7.49
CA SER A 904 -6.57 22.74 -7.60
C SER A 904 -7.05 24.19 -7.47
N ALA A 905 -8.16 24.53 -8.11
CA ALA A 905 -8.73 25.88 -8.06
C ALA A 905 -10.21 25.86 -7.68
N TYR A 906 -10.66 26.91 -7.00
CA TYR A 906 -12.01 27.05 -6.45
C TYR A 906 -12.50 28.47 -6.64
N ARG A 907 -13.75 28.64 -7.08
CA ARG A 907 -14.43 29.94 -7.15
C ARG A 907 -15.36 30.08 -5.97
N ASN A 908 -15.08 31.02 -5.08
CA ASN A 908 -15.93 31.35 -3.94
C ASN A 908 -17.22 32.07 -4.38
N PRO A 909 -18.26 32.09 -3.52
CA PRO A 909 -19.50 32.83 -3.79
C PRO A 909 -19.31 34.34 -3.99
N ASP A 910 -18.26 34.92 -3.41
CA ASP A 910 -17.90 36.34 -3.59
C ASP A 910 -17.17 36.62 -4.91
N GLY A 911 -16.98 35.60 -5.75
CA GLY A 911 -16.29 35.70 -7.04
C GLY A 911 -14.76 35.55 -6.95
N SER A 912 -14.17 35.51 -5.76
CA SER A 912 -12.73 35.27 -5.62
C SER A 912 -12.36 33.86 -6.07
N ILE A 913 -11.17 33.73 -6.67
CA ILE A 913 -10.61 32.43 -7.07
C ILE A 913 -9.46 32.08 -6.14
N VAL A 914 -9.53 30.88 -5.55
CA VAL A 914 -8.49 30.32 -4.69
C VAL A 914 -7.78 29.20 -5.43
N VAL A 915 -6.45 29.24 -5.48
CA VAL A 915 -5.62 28.18 -6.07
C VAL A 915 -4.72 27.59 -5.00
N GLN A 916 -4.80 26.27 -4.83
CA GLN A 916 -3.85 25.50 -4.03
C GLN A 916 -2.76 24.98 -4.96
N ALA A 917 -1.49 25.22 -4.62
CA ALA A 917 -0.35 24.69 -5.35
C ALA A 917 0.64 24.04 -4.40
N ILE A 918 0.86 22.73 -4.55
CA ILE A 918 1.80 21.95 -3.77
C ILE A 918 3.04 21.69 -4.61
N ASN A 919 4.22 22.03 -4.09
CA ASN A 919 5.51 21.63 -4.64
C ASN A 919 6.09 20.47 -3.82
N ASN A 920 5.97 19.26 -4.36
CA ASN A 920 6.57 18.04 -3.82
C ASN A 920 8.03 17.85 -4.27
N ALA A 921 8.59 18.71 -5.12
CA ALA A 921 9.99 18.62 -5.51
C ALA A 921 10.93 19.01 -4.35
N ASP A 922 12.17 18.55 -4.45
CA ASP A 922 13.31 18.92 -3.62
C ASP A 922 14.00 20.23 -4.06
N HIS A 923 13.48 20.87 -5.12
CA HIS A 923 13.93 22.15 -5.64
C HIS A 923 12.74 23.11 -5.82
N GLY A 924 13.04 24.40 -5.91
CA GLY A 924 12.02 25.43 -6.13
C GLY A 924 11.44 25.34 -7.54
N VAL A 925 10.13 25.53 -7.67
CA VAL A 925 9.44 25.52 -8.97
C VAL A 925 8.82 26.89 -9.23
N ASN A 926 9.10 27.46 -10.40
CA ASN A 926 8.43 28.67 -10.85
C ASN A 926 7.02 28.32 -11.31
N ILE A 927 6.03 28.80 -10.58
CA ILE A 927 4.61 28.66 -10.89
C ILE A 927 4.13 29.95 -11.54
N THR A 928 3.47 29.83 -12.68
CA THR A 928 2.77 30.93 -13.34
C THR A 928 1.28 30.66 -13.35
N PHE A 929 0.45 31.68 -13.13
CA PHE A 929 -0.99 31.58 -13.27
C PHE A 929 -1.41 32.14 -14.62
N ASP A 930 -2.22 31.40 -15.37
CA ASP A 930 -2.98 31.97 -16.47
C ASP A 930 -4.40 32.23 -15.94
N PRO A 931 -4.72 33.47 -15.52
CA PRO A 931 -6.05 33.77 -15.00
C PRO A 931 -7.06 33.62 -16.15
N PRO A 932 -8.34 33.32 -15.83
CA PRO A 932 -9.37 33.20 -16.84
C PRO A 932 -9.40 34.45 -17.73
N LYS A 933 -9.47 34.27 -19.06
CA LYS A 933 -9.71 35.39 -19.97
C LYS A 933 -11.00 36.08 -19.53
N PRO A 934 -11.04 37.43 -19.45
CA PRO A 934 -12.23 38.14 -19.02
C PRO A 934 -13.41 37.64 -19.84
N CYS A 935 -14.40 37.08 -19.15
CA CYS A 935 -15.69 36.77 -19.75
C CYS A 935 -16.35 38.09 -20.17
N ALA A 936 -17.45 38.02 -20.90
CA ALA A 936 -18.18 39.18 -21.41
C ALA A 936 -18.68 40.20 -20.34
N ASP A 937 -18.32 40.01 -19.06
CA ASP A 937 -18.71 40.81 -17.90
C ASP A 937 -17.73 41.95 -17.52
N HIS A 938 -16.63 42.14 -18.28
CA HIS A 938 -15.62 43.18 -18.04
C HIS A 938 -14.88 43.11 -16.67
N SER A 939 -14.95 41.99 -15.94
CA SER A 939 -14.27 41.85 -14.64
C SER A 939 -12.74 41.92 -14.76
N GLN A 940 -12.09 42.73 -13.92
CA GLN A 940 -10.62 42.91 -13.92
C GLN A 940 -9.99 42.32 -12.65
N LEU A 941 -8.93 41.52 -12.82
CA LEU A 941 -8.11 41.05 -11.70
C LEU A 941 -7.45 42.25 -11.01
N VAL A 942 -7.74 42.46 -9.72
CA VAL A 942 -7.28 43.64 -8.96
C VAL A 942 -6.25 43.32 -7.89
N GLU A 943 -6.26 42.12 -7.31
CA GLU A 943 -5.29 41.73 -6.28
C GLU A 943 -4.99 40.23 -6.36
N VAL A 944 -3.71 39.88 -6.17
CA VAL A 944 -3.26 38.51 -5.95
C VAL A 944 -2.47 38.48 -4.65
N THR A 945 -2.97 37.72 -3.69
CA THR A 945 -2.28 37.49 -2.41
C THR A 945 -1.90 36.02 -2.30
N SER A 946 -0.71 35.74 -1.77
CA SER A 946 -0.25 34.37 -1.54
C SER A 946 0.09 34.09 -0.08
N TRP A 947 -0.06 32.84 0.32
CA TRP A 947 0.32 32.32 1.63
C TRP A 947 1.16 31.07 1.45
N LEU A 948 2.33 31.04 2.05
CA LEU A 948 3.30 29.93 1.94
C LEU A 948 3.41 29.18 3.27
N THR A 949 3.38 27.85 3.20
CA THR A 949 3.88 26.98 4.27
C THR A 949 4.96 26.05 3.74
N ASP A 950 6.08 26.04 4.44
CA ASP A 950 7.20 25.09 4.30
C ASP A 950 7.84 24.85 5.68
N ASN A 951 9.03 24.24 5.77
CA ASN A 951 9.69 24.03 7.07
C ASN A 951 10.08 25.33 7.80
N GLY A 952 10.20 26.46 7.09
CA GLY A 952 10.58 27.76 7.67
C GLY A 952 9.43 28.75 7.79
N HIS A 953 8.29 28.49 7.15
CA HIS A 953 7.18 29.42 7.06
C HIS A 953 5.85 28.73 7.41
N HIS A 954 4.99 29.43 8.15
CA HIS A 954 3.65 28.96 8.49
C HIS A 954 2.61 29.99 8.02
N MET A 955 1.95 29.69 6.90
CA MET A 955 1.04 30.61 6.20
C MET A 955 1.60 32.04 6.08
N ALA A 956 2.88 32.16 5.72
CA ALA A 956 3.53 33.45 5.55
C ALA A 956 2.89 34.20 4.36
N LYS A 957 2.28 35.35 4.65
CA LYS A 957 1.57 36.17 3.67
C LYS A 957 2.56 36.96 2.81
N SER A 958 2.37 36.95 1.50
CA SER A 958 3.05 37.83 0.56
C SER A 958 2.04 38.48 -0.38
N LYS A 959 2.24 39.76 -0.71
CA LYS A 959 1.48 40.46 -1.74
C LYS A 959 2.23 40.36 -3.06
N ALA A 960 1.61 39.81 -4.10
CA ALA A 960 2.16 39.90 -5.45
C ALA A 960 1.86 41.30 -6.00
N ASN A 961 2.89 42.02 -6.46
CA ASN A 961 2.67 43.29 -7.17
C ASN A 961 1.77 43.04 -8.40
N ASN A 962 0.79 43.92 -8.61
CA ASN A 962 -0.40 43.89 -9.50
C ASN A 962 -0.25 43.42 -10.98
N GLN A 963 0.85 42.80 -11.38
CA GLN A 963 1.08 42.25 -12.72
C GLN A 963 1.92 40.96 -12.75
N LYS A 964 2.44 40.48 -11.61
CA LYS A 964 3.28 39.26 -11.60
C LYS A 964 2.44 38.04 -11.28
N LEU A 965 1.96 37.39 -12.33
CA LEU A 965 1.36 36.05 -12.32
C LEU A 965 2.38 34.95 -12.00
N HIS A 966 3.57 35.27 -11.49
CA HIS A 966 4.66 34.33 -11.26
C HIS A 966 5.03 34.28 -9.78
N ALA A 967 5.10 33.08 -9.22
CA ALA A 967 5.55 32.83 -7.85
C ALA A 967 6.55 31.67 -7.81
N LEU A 968 7.57 31.77 -6.97
CA LEU A 968 8.46 30.66 -6.68
C LEU A 968 7.84 29.83 -5.55
N ALA A 969 7.38 28.61 -5.87
CA ALA A 969 7.06 27.64 -4.83
C ALA A 969 8.36 27.03 -4.31
N THR A 970 8.67 27.24 -3.04
CA THR A 970 9.86 26.67 -2.41
C THR A 970 9.80 25.13 -2.43
N PRO A 971 10.94 24.42 -2.32
CA PRO A 971 10.93 22.97 -2.20
C PRO A 971 10.00 22.50 -1.09
N ARG A 972 9.29 21.39 -1.29
CA ARG A 972 8.48 20.75 -0.23
C ARG A 972 7.50 21.71 0.44
N SER A 973 6.74 22.46 -0.35
CA SER A 973 5.88 23.55 0.14
C SER A 973 4.43 23.46 -0.35
N LEU A 974 3.54 24.17 0.34
CA LEU A 974 2.19 24.49 -0.12
C LEU A 974 2.05 26.01 -0.20
N THR A 975 1.57 26.49 -1.34
CA THR A 975 1.21 27.90 -1.52
C THR A 975 -0.25 28.02 -1.92
N THR A 976 -1.02 28.83 -1.19
CA THR A 976 -2.38 29.24 -1.59
C THR A 976 -2.31 30.62 -2.23
N PHE A 977 -3.00 30.78 -3.35
CA PHE A 977 -3.18 32.06 -4.03
C PHE A 977 -4.66 32.45 -3.97
N VAL A 978 -4.95 33.70 -3.62
CA VAL A 978 -6.30 34.27 -3.66
C VAL A 978 -6.30 35.41 -4.66
N LEU A 979 -7.11 35.25 -5.70
CA LEU A 979 -7.29 36.17 -6.81
C LEU A 979 -8.63 36.88 -6.63
N THR A 980 -8.59 38.21 -6.53
CA THR A 980 -9.79 39.05 -6.37
C THR A 980 -10.05 39.83 -7.65
N TYR A 981 -11.30 39.82 -8.10
CA TYR A 981 -11.76 40.52 -9.31
C TYR A 981 -12.70 41.67 -8.91
N ARG A 982 -12.73 42.73 -9.72
CA ARG A 982 -13.65 43.87 -9.57
C ARG A 982 -14.45 44.10 -10.85
#